data_AF-A0A9X9WKC1-F1
#
_entry.id   AF-A0A9X9WKC1-F1
#
_cell.length_a   1.000
_cell.length_b   1.000
_cell.length_c   1.000
_cell.angle_alpha   90.00
_cell.angle_beta   90.00
_cell.angle_gamma   90.00
#
_symmetry.space_group_name_H-M   'P 1'
#
loop_
_entity.id
_entity.type
_entity.pdbx_description
1 polymer ?
#
loop_
_entity_poly.entity_id
_entity_poly.type
_entity_poly.pdbx_seq_one_letter_code
_entity_poly.pdbx_strand_id
1 'polypeptide(L)'
;MPLRSSWGGYALRRGAVGSPGLKRFSGRGGATGVRLACALRAGQLSAVEPSPRRESCQDAPADAVDVSTMAYDQSKRILAITTILGPDKVLLTELEGHDELSQPFLFKIRMATEEGPSSVQGLLGTEVTLEFGLPVDPDAPTVGVERRKFRGFIRRISRGFFSVGGMTEWQAEVVPKLWFLSRSANVKIYQDLTTNDIIQQVANKFGISKQLNANARGMTTLDLCVQYRESALDFVSRLMEKEGLFYFHDHTDSTTTLKIVDMNASCPAWALDPVPLHGHRSRGSVWRFDEEYAVQTGKWATRDFDFNGVMTQDNEQPTRFTSSPGMSTDHEVYDYPGAYGEKWMEADTIGLLTTGSGLTRVAIEREEAKYHRRRGASDISLLDPGRRLKLSADGLTDPEVLITSVHHRALDYSHWTDEMWGDRPRQQPFYENEFTCIPQSVPFRPEIRAPRPFVRGPQTAIVVGDGDIHTDKYGRVQVKFHWDRDNASASVWVRVSQGWAGAGFGQIHIPRVGEEVVVDFLEGDPDRPLITGRLYNSNNMPPYSLPANKTQYGIKTNSVDASGSNELRFEDKGGSEQIYVHAQKDLDSVVENNETRHVKVDRKTNIDANETSTIGGNKKTDVTGNFDEKVMGKETRQVFGAVTETFMSGETRTVMSKLQETVTGQLTQTVTGPYNQTVTGPMNITCAAAITVTATAGWTLLAPGGTKTVDNEFFKIGAKDVLQYAMKMTLAVNKMDLIANTAITVGGNTKMDKWTNKIDIYSMGFKKGGVDLEKDEVRIISTQSKIVQAAMHILT
;
A
#
# COMPACT_ATOMS: atom_id res chain seq x y z
N MET A 1 -26.89 -53.94 -5.51
CA MET A 1 -26.32 -55.08 -4.76
C MET A 1 -25.86 -54.58 -3.40
N PRO A 2 -26.34 -55.12 -2.26
CA PRO A 2 -25.92 -54.67 -0.93
C PRO A 2 -25.46 -55.80 0.04
N LEU A 3 -24.31 -55.60 0.71
CA LEU A 3 -23.85 -56.36 1.90
C LEU A 3 -23.18 -55.35 2.86
N ARG A 4 -23.67 -55.12 4.08
CA ARG A 4 -23.41 -55.85 5.35
C ARG A 4 -21.95 -55.66 5.84
N SER A 5 -21.67 -54.83 6.88
CA SER A 5 -21.84 -55.05 8.35
C SER A 5 -20.75 -55.99 8.95
N SER A 6 -20.19 -55.85 10.17
CA SER A 6 -20.69 -55.24 11.43
C SER A 6 -19.64 -55.12 12.57
N TRP A 7 -19.77 -54.08 13.42
CA TRP A 7 -19.66 -54.07 14.92
C TRP A 7 -18.35 -54.33 15.72
N GLY A 8 -18.19 -53.56 16.83
CA GLY A 8 -17.45 -53.91 18.07
C GLY A 8 -16.08 -53.22 18.29
N GLY A 9 -15.72 -52.66 19.48
CA GLY A 9 -16.47 -52.51 20.74
C GLY A 9 -15.74 -51.72 21.87
N TYR A 10 -16.48 -51.47 22.96
CA TYR A 10 -16.16 -50.82 24.26
C TYR A 10 -14.97 -51.43 25.07
N ALA A 11 -14.39 -50.86 26.15
CA ALA A 11 -14.31 -49.49 26.74
C ALA A 11 -13.47 -49.46 28.07
N LEU A 12 -13.26 -48.26 28.68
CA LEU A 12 -12.85 -47.99 30.09
C LEU A 12 -11.36 -48.34 30.46
N ARG A 13 -10.68 -47.82 31.53
CA ARG A 13 -11.07 -46.98 32.70
C ARG A 13 -9.87 -46.24 33.39
N ARG A 14 -10.09 -44.97 33.81
CA ARG A 14 -9.57 -44.20 35.00
C ARG A 14 -8.09 -44.24 35.49
N GLY A 15 -7.58 -43.03 35.80
CA GLY A 15 -6.55 -42.71 36.82
C GLY A 15 -6.09 -41.24 36.72
N ALA A 16 -6.69 -40.26 37.42
CA ALA A 16 -6.42 -39.83 38.81
C ALA A 16 -4.98 -39.28 39.03
N VAL A 17 -4.73 -37.97 38.84
CA VAL A 17 -4.84 -36.85 39.82
C VAL A 17 -3.64 -36.73 40.78
N GLY A 18 -2.96 -35.56 40.80
CA GLY A 18 -1.93 -35.23 41.80
C GLY A 18 -1.08 -33.96 41.54
N SER A 19 -1.43 -32.85 42.18
CA SER A 19 -0.67 -31.58 42.28
C SER A 19 -0.92 -30.97 43.68
N PRO A 20 -0.20 -29.93 44.15
CA PRO A 20 1.15 -29.40 43.84
C PRO A 20 2.07 -29.36 45.10
N GLY A 21 3.24 -28.73 45.06
CA GLY A 21 4.08 -28.47 46.26
C GLY A 21 5.15 -27.39 46.07
N LEU A 22 5.39 -26.53 47.07
CA LEU A 22 6.26 -25.33 46.97
C LEU A 22 6.87 -24.90 48.31
N LYS A 23 8.20 -24.67 48.39
CA LYS A 23 9.02 -23.87 49.37
C LYS A 23 10.52 -24.27 49.30
N ARG A 24 11.51 -23.63 49.95
CA ARG A 24 11.98 -22.21 50.02
C ARG A 24 13.26 -22.15 50.91
N PHE A 25 14.20 -21.19 50.69
CA PHE A 25 15.42 -20.88 51.51
C PHE A 25 16.55 -21.97 51.49
N SER A 26 17.84 -21.76 51.83
CA SER A 26 18.81 -20.61 51.84
C SER A 26 20.22 -21.14 52.26
N GLY A 27 21.40 -20.49 52.11
CA GLY A 27 21.80 -19.23 51.46
C GLY A 27 22.97 -18.49 52.20
N ARG A 28 23.71 -17.59 51.49
CA ARG A 28 24.74 -16.60 51.92
C ARG A 28 26.25 -16.99 52.09
N GLY A 29 27.12 -16.04 51.67
CA GLY A 29 28.56 -15.88 52.04
C GLY A 29 29.57 -16.33 50.98
N GLY A 30 30.66 -15.61 50.66
CA GLY A 30 31.04 -14.22 51.00
C GLY A 30 32.47 -13.77 50.56
N ALA A 31 32.55 -12.75 49.68
CA ALA A 31 33.57 -11.67 49.54
C ALA A 31 35.11 -11.90 49.37
N THR A 32 35.67 -11.26 48.32
CA THR A 32 36.97 -10.50 48.22
C THR A 32 38.36 -11.17 48.44
N GLY A 33 39.41 -10.79 47.64
CA GLY A 33 40.81 -11.20 47.94
C GLY A 33 41.97 -10.97 46.93
N VAL A 34 42.18 -9.74 46.44
CA VAL A 34 43.37 -9.13 45.77
C VAL A 34 44.75 -9.87 45.66
N ARG A 35 45.27 -9.97 44.41
CA ARG A 35 46.67 -9.85 43.85
C ARG A 35 47.97 -10.44 44.50
N LEU A 36 48.81 -10.96 43.58
CA LEU A 36 50.30 -10.81 43.40
C LEU A 36 51.36 -11.76 44.03
N ALA A 37 52.28 -12.17 43.13
CA ALA A 37 53.76 -12.21 43.22
C ALA A 37 54.56 -13.29 44.03
N CYS A 38 55.34 -14.06 43.26
CA CYS A 38 56.80 -14.31 43.40
C CYS A 38 57.43 -14.91 44.69
N ALA A 39 57.85 -16.18 44.60
CA ALA A 39 59.15 -16.69 45.10
C ALA A 39 59.51 -17.97 44.30
N LEU A 40 60.70 -18.19 43.72
CA LEU A 40 62.06 -18.34 44.27
C LEU A 40 62.28 -19.63 45.11
N ARG A 41 62.97 -20.62 44.51
CA ARG A 41 63.87 -21.54 45.22
C ARG A 41 64.90 -22.16 44.26
N ALA A 42 66.12 -22.34 44.75
CA ALA A 42 67.22 -22.99 44.05
C ALA A 42 67.65 -24.28 44.77
N GLY A 43 68.41 -25.14 44.08
CA GLY A 43 69.10 -26.30 44.64
C GLY A 43 70.54 -26.33 44.12
N GLN A 44 71.51 -26.63 44.98
CA GLN A 44 72.95 -26.54 44.69
C GLN A 44 73.57 -27.92 44.38
N LEU A 45 74.77 -27.88 43.79
CA LEU A 45 75.98 -28.71 43.99
C LEU A 45 76.65 -29.02 42.63
N SER A 46 77.97 -29.00 42.47
CA SER A 46 79.08 -28.65 43.39
C SER A 46 80.31 -28.19 42.58
N ALA A 47 81.26 -27.48 43.19
CA ALA A 47 82.48 -26.99 42.54
C ALA A 47 83.74 -27.76 42.98
N VAL A 48 84.72 -27.94 42.08
CA VAL A 48 86.08 -28.44 42.37
C VAL A 48 87.10 -27.79 41.43
N GLU A 49 88.14 -27.18 42.01
CA GLU A 49 89.39 -26.69 41.40
C GLU A 49 90.36 -26.35 42.56
N PRO A 50 91.67 -26.03 42.38
CA PRO A 50 92.51 -26.05 41.17
C PRO A 50 93.88 -26.76 41.36
N SER A 51 94.75 -26.81 40.32
CA SER A 51 96.24 -26.78 40.46
C SER A 51 96.96 -26.49 39.11
N PRO A 52 98.23 -26.03 39.08
CA PRO A 52 98.75 -25.27 37.92
C PRO A 52 100.10 -25.70 37.28
N ARG A 53 100.30 -25.25 36.02
CA ARG A 53 101.57 -25.09 35.23
C ARG A 53 102.43 -26.31 34.84
N ARG A 54 102.62 -26.50 33.52
CA ARG A 54 103.92 -26.27 32.83
C ARG A 54 103.81 -26.18 31.30
N GLU A 55 104.88 -25.76 30.61
CA GLU A 55 104.91 -25.41 29.18
C GLU A 55 105.19 -26.59 28.22
N SER A 56 104.78 -26.48 26.94
CA SER A 56 105.72 -26.40 25.78
C SER A 56 105.02 -26.45 24.40
N CYS A 57 105.76 -25.98 23.38
CA CYS A 57 105.63 -26.19 21.92
C CYS A 57 104.30 -25.96 21.16
N GLN A 58 104.35 -24.89 20.35
CA GLN A 58 103.88 -24.78 18.95
C GLN A 58 103.26 -26.02 18.28
N ASP A 59 102.07 -25.84 17.69
CA ASP A 59 101.91 -25.84 16.22
C ASP A 59 100.63 -25.07 15.83
N ALA A 60 100.55 -24.56 14.60
CA ALA A 60 99.48 -23.65 14.16
C ALA A 60 98.49 -24.33 13.17
N PRO A 61 97.18 -24.36 13.45
CA PRO A 61 96.18 -24.89 12.53
C PRO A 61 95.60 -23.83 11.58
N ALA A 62 95.22 -24.31 10.39
CA ALA A 62 94.70 -23.59 9.23
C ALA A 62 93.64 -22.49 9.47
N ASP A 63 93.61 -21.52 8.56
CA ASP A 63 92.52 -20.56 8.38
C ASP A 63 91.20 -21.27 8.09
N ALA A 64 90.33 -21.36 9.10
CA ALA A 64 88.93 -21.68 8.91
C ALA A 64 88.22 -20.45 8.34
N VAL A 65 87.85 -20.48 7.06
CA VAL A 65 87.01 -19.44 6.45
C VAL A 65 85.66 -19.44 7.15
N ASP A 66 85.38 -18.38 7.90
CA ASP A 66 84.08 -18.17 8.53
C ASP A 66 83.03 -17.88 7.45
N VAL A 67 82.25 -18.90 7.10
CA VAL A 67 81.10 -18.80 6.19
C VAL A 67 79.94 -18.15 6.94
N SER A 68 80.16 -16.90 7.34
CA SER A 68 79.14 -15.99 7.83
C SER A 68 78.09 -15.79 6.72
N THR A 69 76.82 -15.78 7.12
CA THR A 69 75.68 -15.69 6.20
C THR A 69 75.79 -14.46 5.31
N MET A 70 75.68 -14.61 3.98
CA MET A 70 75.58 -13.49 3.06
C MET A 70 74.33 -12.66 3.38
N ALA A 71 74.53 -11.54 4.08
CA ALA A 71 73.48 -10.57 4.31
C ALA A 71 73.20 -9.82 3.00
N TYR A 72 72.13 -10.22 2.31
CA TYR A 72 71.64 -9.52 1.12
C TYR A 72 71.18 -8.11 1.48
N ASP A 73 71.39 -7.16 0.57
CA ASP A 73 71.17 -5.72 0.78
C ASP A 73 70.41 -5.13 -0.41
N GLN A 74 69.19 -4.63 -0.19
CA GLN A 74 68.40 -3.94 -1.22
C GLN A 74 68.67 -2.43 -1.29
N SER A 75 69.52 -1.85 -0.43
CA SER A 75 69.75 -0.39 -0.37
C SER A 75 70.30 0.18 -1.69
N LYS A 76 71.17 -0.56 -2.38
CA LYS A 76 71.83 -0.16 -3.64
C LYS A 76 71.14 -0.71 -4.90
N ARG A 77 69.95 -1.30 -4.76
CA ARG A 77 69.22 -1.97 -5.85
C ARG A 77 68.11 -1.09 -6.40
N ILE A 78 67.81 -1.22 -7.70
CA ILE A 78 66.73 -0.45 -8.33
C ILE A 78 65.35 -1.02 -8.00
N LEU A 79 65.29 -2.26 -7.54
CA LEU A 79 64.12 -2.92 -6.98
C LEU A 79 64.35 -3.30 -5.51
N ALA A 80 63.41 -2.93 -4.65
CA ALA A 80 63.33 -3.40 -3.27
C ALA A 80 61.88 -3.72 -2.85
N ILE A 81 61.71 -4.57 -1.84
CA ILE A 81 60.40 -4.81 -1.22
C ILE A 81 60.49 -4.81 0.31
N THR A 82 59.59 -4.08 0.95
CA THR A 82 59.34 -4.15 2.40
C THR A 82 58.17 -5.08 2.68
N THR A 83 58.35 -6.06 3.57
CA THR A 83 57.31 -7.02 3.99
C THR A 83 57.29 -7.18 5.51
N ILE A 84 56.26 -7.85 6.05
CA ILE A 84 56.17 -8.16 7.49
C ILE A 84 57.25 -9.14 8.00
N LEU A 85 58.02 -9.79 7.12
CA LEU A 85 59.11 -10.70 7.51
C LEU A 85 60.40 -9.95 7.92
N GLY A 86 60.45 -8.62 7.72
CA GLY A 86 61.59 -7.77 8.01
C GLY A 86 62.36 -7.31 6.76
N PRO A 87 63.40 -6.47 6.94
CA PRO A 87 64.25 -6.02 5.85
C PRO A 87 65.01 -7.20 5.23
N ASP A 88 65.19 -7.15 3.90
CA ASP A 88 66.05 -8.01 3.08
C ASP A 88 65.81 -9.54 3.14
N LYS A 89 64.82 -9.97 3.93
CA LYS A 89 64.29 -11.35 3.94
C LYS A 89 63.61 -11.77 2.64
N VAL A 90 63.14 -10.81 1.85
CA VAL A 90 62.51 -11.03 0.55
C VAL A 90 63.12 -10.02 -0.41
N LEU A 91 63.71 -10.49 -1.50
CA LEU A 91 64.32 -9.66 -2.53
C LEU A 91 63.37 -9.50 -3.72
N LEU A 92 63.04 -8.28 -4.10
CA LEU A 92 62.31 -8.01 -5.36
C LEU A 92 63.26 -8.21 -6.56
N THR A 93 62.78 -8.82 -7.65
CA THR A 93 63.62 -9.24 -8.80
C THR A 93 63.05 -8.88 -10.18
N GLU A 94 61.73 -8.99 -10.35
CA GLU A 94 60.98 -8.41 -11.49
C GLU A 94 59.71 -7.75 -10.97
N LEU A 95 59.25 -6.73 -11.69
CA LEU A 95 58.01 -6.01 -11.46
C LEU A 95 57.35 -5.68 -12.81
N GLU A 96 56.10 -6.09 -12.97
CA GLU A 96 55.21 -5.73 -14.08
C GLU A 96 53.90 -5.21 -13.47
N GLY A 97 53.61 -3.92 -13.62
CA GLY A 97 52.51 -3.26 -12.91
C GLY A 97 51.62 -2.44 -13.84
N HIS A 98 50.31 -2.62 -13.73
CA HIS A 98 49.31 -1.80 -14.43
C HIS A 98 48.46 -1.02 -13.43
N ASP A 99 48.37 0.29 -13.63
CA ASP A 99 47.46 1.20 -12.92
C ASP A 99 46.68 2.03 -13.95
N GLU A 100 45.39 2.29 -13.70
CA GLU A 100 44.46 2.94 -14.63
C GLU A 100 43.38 3.71 -13.83
N LEU A 101 43.00 4.89 -14.32
CA LEU A 101 41.92 5.67 -13.72
C LEU A 101 40.63 4.84 -13.57
N SER A 102 40.08 4.86 -12.36
CA SER A 102 38.93 4.06 -11.94
C SER A 102 39.09 2.54 -11.97
N GLN A 103 40.30 2.00 -12.09
CA GLN A 103 40.57 0.57 -11.90
C GLN A 103 41.41 0.31 -10.63
N PRO A 104 41.28 -0.86 -9.98
CA PRO A 104 42.23 -1.28 -8.96
C PRO A 104 43.52 -1.76 -9.62
N PHE A 105 44.66 -1.13 -9.32
CA PHE A 105 45.95 -1.54 -9.89
C PHE A 105 46.29 -3.02 -9.64
N LEU A 106 47.16 -3.57 -10.51
CA LEU A 106 47.68 -4.93 -10.38
C LEU A 106 49.18 -4.95 -10.71
N PHE A 107 50.00 -5.26 -9.71
CA PHE A 107 51.43 -5.45 -9.84
C PHE A 107 51.75 -6.93 -9.68
N LYS A 108 52.20 -7.58 -10.76
CA LYS A 108 52.81 -8.90 -10.74
C LYS A 108 54.28 -8.72 -10.40
N ILE A 109 54.74 -9.42 -9.37
CA ILE A 109 56.14 -9.35 -8.92
C ILE A 109 56.77 -10.73 -8.89
N ARG A 110 58.08 -10.78 -9.16
CA ARG A 110 58.93 -11.93 -8.79
C ARG A 110 59.81 -11.57 -7.62
N MET A 111 59.88 -12.46 -6.65
CA MET A 111 60.70 -12.30 -5.46
C MET A 111 61.52 -13.56 -5.15
N ALA A 112 62.73 -13.38 -4.66
CA ALA A 112 63.61 -14.45 -4.19
C ALA A 112 63.73 -14.38 -2.67
N THR A 113 63.74 -15.53 -1.99
CA THR A 113 63.88 -15.60 -0.53
C THR A 113 64.37 -16.96 -0.04
N GLU A 114 65.18 -16.96 1.02
CA GLU A 114 65.56 -18.15 1.80
C GLU A 114 64.45 -18.61 2.77
N GLU A 115 63.44 -17.76 3.01
CA GLU A 115 62.40 -18.01 4.00
C GLU A 115 61.53 -19.23 3.66
N GLY A 116 61.17 -19.97 4.72
CA GLY A 116 60.40 -21.21 4.59
C GLY A 116 59.02 -20.96 3.95
N PRO A 117 58.45 -21.93 3.21
CA PRO A 117 57.17 -21.75 2.51
C PRO A 117 56.01 -21.28 3.39
N SER A 118 56.00 -21.63 4.67
CA SER A 118 55.04 -21.13 5.67
C SER A 118 55.20 -19.64 5.98
N SER A 119 56.44 -19.14 6.07
CA SER A 119 56.74 -17.71 6.27
C SER A 119 56.20 -16.89 5.08
N VAL A 120 56.49 -17.35 3.86
CA VAL A 120 56.09 -16.66 2.62
C VAL A 120 54.58 -16.74 2.39
N GLN A 121 53.93 -17.85 2.73
CA GLN A 121 52.47 -17.95 2.74
C GLN A 121 51.82 -16.96 3.74
N GLY A 122 52.51 -16.63 4.84
CA GLY A 122 52.08 -15.62 5.80
C GLY A 122 52.00 -14.19 5.27
N LEU A 123 52.56 -13.91 4.08
CA LEU A 123 52.42 -12.62 3.38
C LEU A 123 51.06 -12.44 2.69
N LEU A 124 50.25 -13.50 2.56
CA LEU A 124 48.97 -13.42 1.86
C LEU A 124 47.98 -12.52 2.62
N GLY A 125 47.49 -11.48 1.97
CA GLY A 125 46.59 -10.48 2.56
C GLY A 125 47.29 -9.38 3.37
N THR A 126 48.63 -9.38 3.49
CA THR A 126 49.38 -8.33 4.21
C THR A 126 49.73 -7.16 3.29
N GLU A 127 49.97 -5.97 3.87
CA GLU A 127 50.53 -4.83 3.12
C GLU A 127 52.02 -5.10 2.81
N VAL A 128 52.44 -4.71 1.61
CA VAL A 128 53.83 -4.62 1.19
C VAL A 128 54.09 -3.27 0.52
N THR A 129 55.31 -2.75 0.70
CA THR A 129 55.79 -1.60 -0.07
C THR A 129 56.74 -2.12 -1.14
N LEU A 130 56.34 -2.00 -2.40
CA LEU A 130 57.23 -2.14 -3.54
C LEU A 130 58.00 -0.83 -3.71
N GLU A 131 59.29 -0.91 -3.99
CA GLU A 131 60.09 0.25 -4.29
C GLU A 131 60.85 0.03 -5.60
N PHE A 132 60.69 0.96 -6.54
CA PHE A 132 61.26 0.85 -7.88
C PHE A 132 61.68 2.22 -8.42
N GLY A 133 62.64 2.23 -9.35
CA GLY A 133 63.10 3.46 -9.98
C GLY A 133 64.43 3.29 -10.71
N LEU A 134 65.30 4.29 -10.64
CA LEU A 134 66.56 4.35 -11.38
C LEU A 134 67.75 4.59 -10.45
N PRO A 135 68.99 4.21 -10.84
CA PRO A 135 70.19 4.65 -10.17
C PRO A 135 70.31 6.19 -10.20
N VAL A 136 70.93 6.77 -9.17
CA VAL A 136 71.22 8.22 -9.12
C VAL A 136 72.18 8.62 -10.24
N ASP A 137 73.12 7.74 -10.60
CA ASP A 137 74.09 7.91 -11.67
C ASP A 137 74.00 6.71 -12.64
N PRO A 138 73.75 6.92 -13.96
CA PRO A 138 73.69 5.82 -14.93
C PRO A 138 75.02 5.10 -15.14
N ASP A 139 76.14 5.81 -15.03
CA ASP A 139 77.49 5.28 -15.24
C ASP A 139 78.06 4.67 -13.95
N ALA A 140 77.48 5.00 -12.79
CA ALA A 140 77.80 4.40 -11.49
C ALA A 140 76.56 3.80 -10.79
N PRO A 141 75.93 2.74 -11.34
CA PRO A 141 74.58 2.29 -10.98
C PRO A 141 74.40 1.74 -9.55
N THR A 142 75.48 1.61 -8.77
CA THR A 142 75.46 1.21 -7.36
C THR A 142 75.57 2.40 -6.38
N VAL A 143 75.74 3.63 -6.88
CA VAL A 143 76.03 4.84 -6.07
C VAL A 143 74.75 5.62 -5.80
N GLY A 144 73.85 5.00 -5.04
CA GLY A 144 72.54 5.56 -4.70
C GLY A 144 71.47 5.31 -5.76
N VAL A 145 70.21 5.29 -5.33
CA VAL A 145 69.06 4.93 -6.18
C VAL A 145 67.86 5.82 -5.84
N GLU A 146 67.26 6.43 -6.85
CA GLU A 146 65.99 7.16 -6.74
C GLU A 146 64.82 6.19 -6.90
N ARG A 147 64.41 5.59 -5.77
CA ARG A 147 63.23 4.72 -5.69
C ARG A 147 61.99 5.51 -5.27
N ARG A 148 60.90 5.37 -6.04
CA ARG A 148 59.55 5.69 -5.55
C ARG A 148 58.98 4.54 -4.74
N LYS A 149 58.07 4.83 -3.82
CA LYS A 149 57.36 3.82 -3.02
C LYS A 149 55.95 3.59 -3.56
N PHE A 150 55.53 2.33 -3.57
CA PHE A 150 54.23 1.89 -4.08
C PHE A 150 53.65 0.84 -3.14
N ARG A 151 52.57 1.19 -2.42
CA ARG A 151 52.00 0.34 -1.36
C ARG A 151 50.78 -0.41 -1.86
N GLY A 152 50.72 -1.70 -1.58
CA GLY A 152 49.57 -2.55 -1.89
C GLY A 152 49.54 -3.81 -1.03
N PHE A 153 48.61 -4.69 -1.31
CA PHE A 153 48.36 -5.92 -0.54
C PHE A 153 48.50 -7.14 -1.45
N ILE A 154 49.14 -8.19 -0.96
CA ILE A 154 49.31 -9.42 -1.76
C ILE A 154 47.99 -10.21 -1.78
N ARG A 155 47.37 -10.35 -2.96
CA ARG A 155 46.14 -11.15 -3.15
C ARG A 155 46.37 -12.61 -3.55
N ARG A 156 47.56 -12.93 -4.06
CA ARG A 156 47.94 -14.26 -4.57
C ARG A 156 49.45 -14.42 -4.49
N ILE A 157 49.89 -15.64 -4.17
CA ILE A 157 51.29 -16.07 -4.12
C ILE A 157 51.38 -17.44 -4.81
N SER A 158 52.44 -17.69 -5.58
CA SER A 158 52.78 -19.00 -6.13
C SER A 158 54.29 -19.27 -6.07
N ARG A 159 54.67 -20.49 -5.68
CA ARG A 159 56.07 -20.91 -5.50
C ARG A 159 56.67 -21.44 -6.81
N GLY A 160 57.88 -21.03 -7.15
CA GLY A 160 58.71 -21.67 -8.15
C GLY A 160 59.25 -23.02 -7.68
N PHE A 161 59.45 -23.97 -8.61
CA PHE A 161 59.89 -25.32 -8.25
C PHE A 161 61.39 -25.38 -7.87
N PHE A 162 62.21 -24.51 -8.48
CA PHE A 162 63.66 -24.52 -8.31
C PHE A 162 64.13 -23.49 -7.27
N SER A 163 65.26 -23.79 -6.65
CA SER A 163 66.04 -22.86 -5.85
C SER A 163 67.34 -22.54 -6.59
N VAL A 164 67.80 -21.29 -6.46
CA VAL A 164 69.10 -20.80 -6.95
C VAL A 164 69.76 -20.12 -5.75
N GLY A 165 71.06 -20.36 -5.53
CA GLY A 165 71.82 -19.71 -4.44
C GLY A 165 71.21 -19.85 -3.04
N GLY A 166 70.46 -20.92 -2.74
CA GLY A 166 69.74 -21.11 -1.47
C GLY A 166 68.33 -20.49 -1.42
N MET A 167 68.04 -19.48 -2.25
CA MET A 167 66.73 -18.87 -2.33
C MET A 167 65.75 -19.67 -3.20
N THR A 168 64.49 -19.70 -2.80
CA THR A 168 63.35 -20.10 -3.64
C THR A 168 62.83 -18.89 -4.41
N GLU A 169 62.55 -19.05 -5.71
CA GLU A 169 61.79 -18.06 -6.49
C GLU A 169 60.29 -18.12 -6.19
N TRP A 170 59.63 -16.99 -6.06
CA TRP A 170 58.18 -16.86 -5.90
C TRP A 170 57.61 -15.77 -6.82
N GLN A 171 56.35 -15.95 -7.20
CA GLN A 171 55.54 -14.92 -7.87
C GLN A 171 54.43 -14.47 -6.93
N ALA A 172 54.11 -13.18 -6.92
CA ALA A 172 52.99 -12.63 -6.17
C ALA A 172 52.24 -11.55 -6.96
N GLU A 173 50.98 -11.33 -6.60
CA GLU A 173 50.12 -10.29 -7.18
C GLU A 173 49.73 -9.29 -6.09
N VAL A 174 50.11 -8.03 -6.28
CA VAL A 174 49.88 -6.91 -5.36
C VAL A 174 48.80 -5.99 -5.92
N VAL A 175 47.82 -5.63 -5.09
CA VAL A 175 46.61 -4.86 -5.44
C VAL A 175 46.26 -3.82 -4.37
N PRO A 176 45.45 -2.78 -4.66
CA PRO A 176 45.08 -1.79 -3.64
C PRO A 176 44.15 -2.40 -2.60
N LYS A 177 44.07 -1.78 -1.42
CA LYS A 177 43.09 -2.15 -0.38
C LYS A 177 41.64 -2.13 -0.89
N LEU A 178 41.35 -1.32 -1.91
CA LEU A 178 40.08 -1.26 -2.62
C LEU A 178 39.67 -2.61 -3.24
N TRP A 179 40.63 -3.42 -3.73
CA TRP A 179 40.34 -4.70 -4.38
C TRP A 179 39.62 -5.70 -3.45
N PHE A 180 39.83 -5.63 -2.13
CA PHE A 180 39.19 -6.54 -1.17
C PHE A 180 37.66 -6.39 -1.12
N LEU A 181 37.09 -5.26 -1.57
CA LEU A 181 35.62 -5.11 -1.66
C LEU A 181 35.02 -6.15 -2.62
N SER A 182 35.78 -6.58 -3.65
CA SER A 182 35.39 -7.67 -4.57
C SER A 182 35.27 -9.04 -3.90
N ARG A 183 35.77 -9.20 -2.66
CA ARG A 183 35.67 -10.45 -1.88
C ARG A 183 34.40 -10.51 -1.02
N SER A 184 33.52 -9.51 -1.13
CA SER A 184 32.24 -9.46 -0.41
C SER A 184 31.11 -9.05 -1.35
N ALA A 185 29.98 -9.73 -1.29
CA ALA A 185 28.75 -9.38 -2.00
C ALA A 185 27.58 -9.32 -1.00
N ASN A 186 26.55 -8.55 -1.33
CA ASN A 186 25.44 -8.30 -0.41
C ASN A 186 24.13 -8.01 -1.16
N VAL A 187 23.03 -7.93 -0.40
CA VAL A 187 21.81 -7.24 -0.83
C VAL A 187 21.49 -6.20 0.26
N LYS A 188 21.42 -4.91 -0.10
CA LYS A 188 21.17 -3.83 0.87
C LYS A 188 20.55 -2.59 0.21
N ILE A 189 19.57 -2.03 0.91
CA ILE A 189 18.94 -0.75 0.61
C ILE A 189 19.74 0.41 1.24
N TYR A 190 19.85 1.49 0.48
CA TYR A 190 20.24 2.84 0.86
C TYR A 190 19.11 3.78 0.44
N GLN A 191 18.72 4.74 1.30
CA GLN A 191 17.64 5.70 1.08
C GLN A 191 18.08 7.05 1.63
N ASP A 192 17.60 8.14 1.04
CA ASP A 192 17.84 9.52 1.48
C ASP A 192 19.34 9.90 1.61
N LEU A 193 20.17 9.36 0.72
CA LEU A 193 21.64 9.55 0.70
C LEU A 193 22.15 9.98 -0.67
N THR A 194 23.26 10.72 -0.75
CA THR A 194 23.97 10.93 -2.01
C THR A 194 24.89 9.75 -2.32
N THR A 195 25.28 9.59 -3.59
CA THR A 195 26.29 8.58 -4.00
C THR A 195 27.61 8.75 -3.25
N ASN A 196 28.04 9.97 -2.95
CA ASN A 196 29.23 10.22 -2.11
C ASN A 196 29.08 9.63 -0.69
N ASP A 197 27.91 9.78 -0.06
CA ASP A 197 27.61 9.21 1.26
C ASP A 197 27.60 7.68 1.23
N ILE A 198 26.98 7.09 0.20
CA ILE A 198 26.94 5.63 0.00
C ILE A 198 28.36 5.07 -0.15
N ILE A 199 29.18 5.68 -1.02
CA ILE A 199 30.60 5.31 -1.19
C ILE A 199 31.40 5.60 0.10
N GLN A 200 30.97 6.49 0.98
CA GLN A 200 31.61 6.71 2.29
C GLN A 200 31.24 5.63 3.31
N GLN A 201 29.97 5.25 3.42
CA GLN A 201 29.54 4.14 4.27
C GLN A 201 30.21 2.82 3.87
N VAL A 202 30.32 2.55 2.56
CA VAL A 202 31.03 1.36 2.05
C VAL A 202 32.53 1.43 2.36
N ALA A 203 33.23 2.52 2.00
CA ALA A 203 34.67 2.63 2.22
C ALA A 203 35.08 2.57 3.71
N ASN A 204 34.30 3.22 4.59
CA ASN A 204 34.53 3.21 6.03
C ASN A 204 34.42 1.79 6.61
N LYS A 205 33.46 0.97 6.15
CA LYS A 205 33.25 -0.41 6.60
C LYS A 205 34.46 -1.32 6.35
N PHE A 206 35.28 -1.02 5.34
CA PHE A 206 36.52 -1.76 5.02
C PHE A 206 37.80 -1.04 5.46
N GLY A 207 37.67 0.08 6.19
CA GLY A 207 38.79 0.87 6.69
C GLY A 207 39.72 1.38 5.59
N ILE A 208 39.17 1.81 4.46
CA ILE A 208 39.93 2.39 3.35
C ILE A 208 40.17 3.87 3.64
N SER A 209 41.44 4.30 3.66
CA SER A 209 41.78 5.73 3.63
C SER A 209 41.40 6.30 2.28
N LYS A 210 40.41 7.19 2.26
CA LYS A 210 39.99 7.93 1.06
C LYS A 210 39.90 9.42 1.33
N GLN A 211 40.05 10.20 0.27
CA GLN A 211 39.74 11.63 0.25
C GLN A 211 38.78 11.88 -0.91
N LEU A 212 37.56 12.31 -0.59
CA LEU A 212 36.62 12.84 -1.57
C LEU A 212 37.04 14.27 -1.94
N ASN A 213 36.87 14.66 -3.20
CA ASN A 213 37.04 16.04 -3.64
C ASN A 213 36.08 16.98 -2.89
N ALA A 214 36.62 17.90 -2.08
CA ALA A 214 35.82 18.91 -1.40
C ALA A 214 35.10 19.87 -2.38
N ASN A 215 35.60 19.97 -3.62
CA ASN A 215 35.04 20.78 -4.69
C ASN A 215 34.25 19.94 -5.72
N ALA A 216 33.80 18.73 -5.36
CA ALA A 216 32.95 17.94 -6.25
C ALA A 216 31.66 18.70 -6.58
N ARG A 217 31.21 18.65 -7.84
CA ARG A 217 29.87 19.14 -8.20
C ARG A 217 28.80 18.50 -7.32
N GLY A 218 27.80 19.30 -6.95
CA GLY A 218 26.72 18.86 -6.09
C GLY A 218 26.00 17.63 -6.63
N MET A 219 25.60 16.75 -5.73
CA MET A 219 24.79 15.56 -5.99
C MET A 219 23.41 15.76 -5.41
N THR A 220 22.39 15.26 -6.10
CA THR A 220 21.07 15.07 -5.49
C THR A 220 21.10 13.86 -4.57
N THR A 221 20.41 13.95 -3.45
CA THR A 221 19.94 12.78 -2.68
C THR A 221 19.22 11.79 -3.60
N LEU A 222 19.48 10.49 -3.40
CA LEU A 222 18.76 9.38 -4.02
C LEU A 222 17.69 8.86 -3.04
N ASP A 223 16.42 8.92 -3.45
CA ASP A 223 15.27 8.39 -2.69
C ASP A 223 15.44 6.87 -2.39
N LEU A 224 16.04 6.14 -3.34
CA LEU A 224 16.37 4.73 -3.24
C LEU A 224 17.63 4.42 -4.06
N CYS A 225 18.54 3.62 -3.50
CA CYS A 225 19.54 2.87 -4.24
C CYS A 225 19.82 1.54 -3.55
N VAL A 226 19.89 0.45 -4.32
CA VAL A 226 19.96 -0.92 -3.82
C VAL A 226 21.23 -1.58 -4.36
N GLN A 227 22.12 -1.99 -3.45
CA GLN A 227 23.13 -2.99 -3.77
C GLN A 227 22.41 -4.33 -3.96
N TYR A 228 22.44 -4.95 -5.15
CA TYR A 228 21.70 -6.19 -5.43
C TYR A 228 22.58 -7.30 -6.02
N ARG A 229 22.99 -8.25 -5.17
CA ARG A 229 23.73 -9.49 -5.53
C ARG A 229 25.09 -9.26 -6.21
N GLU A 230 25.60 -8.04 -6.13
CA GLU A 230 26.86 -7.55 -6.68
C GLU A 230 27.92 -7.43 -5.57
N SER A 231 29.22 -7.38 -5.93
CA SER A 231 30.25 -7.16 -4.91
C SER A 231 30.24 -5.72 -4.40
N ALA A 232 30.85 -5.48 -3.23
CA ALA A 232 31.01 -4.13 -2.72
C ALA A 232 31.92 -3.25 -3.61
N LEU A 233 32.72 -3.87 -4.50
CA LEU A 233 33.53 -3.15 -5.48
C LEU A 233 32.68 -2.76 -6.69
N ASP A 234 31.98 -3.72 -7.28
CA ASP A 234 31.12 -3.49 -8.45
C ASP A 234 30.06 -2.42 -8.14
N PHE A 235 29.50 -2.45 -6.93
CA PHE A 235 28.54 -1.46 -6.44
C PHE A 235 29.09 -0.03 -6.43
N VAL A 236 30.26 0.21 -5.82
CA VAL A 236 30.82 1.58 -5.80
C VAL A 236 31.34 1.97 -7.18
N SER A 237 31.89 1.04 -7.96
CA SER A 237 32.33 1.29 -9.34
C SER A 237 31.15 1.70 -10.21
N ARG A 238 30.03 0.97 -10.26
CA ARG A 238 28.88 1.34 -11.11
C ARG A 238 28.26 2.70 -10.73
N LEU A 239 28.31 3.08 -9.46
CA LEU A 239 27.82 4.39 -8.99
C LEU A 239 28.75 5.51 -9.45
N MET A 240 30.07 5.34 -9.29
CA MET A 240 31.06 6.28 -9.82
C MET A 240 30.98 6.37 -11.35
N GLU A 241 30.85 5.24 -12.03
CA GLU A 241 30.70 5.14 -13.49
C GLU A 241 29.42 5.81 -14.00
N LYS A 242 28.28 5.65 -13.31
CA LYS A 242 27.01 6.33 -13.64
C LYS A 242 27.17 7.85 -13.59
N GLU A 243 27.73 8.37 -12.51
CA GLU A 243 27.77 9.82 -12.22
C GLU A 243 29.03 10.53 -12.73
N GLY A 244 29.92 9.82 -13.42
CA GLY A 244 31.13 10.38 -14.02
C GLY A 244 32.25 10.68 -13.01
N LEU A 245 32.13 10.19 -11.77
CA LEU A 245 33.23 10.21 -10.82
C LEU A 245 34.34 9.25 -11.27
N PHE A 246 35.58 9.63 -11.01
CA PHE A 246 36.72 8.74 -11.20
C PHE A 246 37.65 8.74 -10.00
N TYR A 247 38.45 7.68 -9.88
CA TYR A 247 39.37 7.51 -8.77
C TYR A 247 40.79 7.15 -9.21
N PHE A 248 41.75 7.42 -8.34
CA PHE A 248 43.15 7.02 -8.47
C PHE A 248 43.80 6.85 -7.09
N HIS A 249 44.96 6.18 -7.07
CA HIS A 249 45.71 5.92 -5.85
C HIS A 249 46.84 6.96 -5.71
N ASP A 250 46.68 7.92 -4.80
CA ASP A 250 47.73 8.90 -4.50
C ASP A 250 48.72 8.27 -3.52
N HIS A 251 49.86 7.85 -4.05
CA HIS A 251 50.95 7.21 -3.32
C HIS A 251 51.90 8.25 -2.73
N THR A 252 52.21 8.10 -1.43
CA THR A 252 53.20 8.88 -0.69
C THR A 252 54.13 7.93 0.07
N ASP A 253 55.29 8.40 0.51
CA ASP A 253 56.25 7.57 1.28
C ASP A 253 55.61 6.88 2.50
N SER A 254 54.71 7.58 3.19
CA SER A 254 54.08 7.13 4.44
C SER A 254 52.73 6.45 4.25
N THR A 255 51.95 6.82 3.22
CA THR A 255 50.56 6.37 3.05
C THR A 255 50.15 6.19 1.60
N THR A 256 49.02 5.53 1.35
CA THR A 256 48.35 5.55 0.04
C THR A 256 46.88 5.86 0.24
N THR A 257 46.37 6.84 -0.50
CA THR A 257 45.02 7.38 -0.33
C THR A 257 44.22 7.22 -1.61
N LEU A 258 43.01 6.67 -1.51
CA LEU A 258 42.06 6.65 -2.61
C LEU A 258 41.49 8.07 -2.82
N LYS A 259 41.85 8.72 -3.92
CA LYS A 259 41.27 10.01 -4.33
C LYS A 259 40.03 9.74 -5.18
N ILE A 260 38.94 10.47 -4.96
CA ILE A 260 37.74 10.39 -5.81
C ILE A 260 37.36 11.82 -6.24
N VAL A 261 37.25 12.04 -7.55
CA VAL A 261 37.13 13.35 -8.22
C VAL A 261 36.12 13.30 -9.38
N ASP A 262 35.64 14.47 -9.81
CA ASP A 262 34.70 14.65 -10.95
C ASP A 262 35.27 15.54 -12.08
N MET A 263 36.51 16.02 -11.92
CA MET A 263 37.17 16.94 -12.85
C MET A 263 38.68 16.70 -12.92
N ASN A 264 39.25 16.80 -14.14
CA ASN A 264 40.69 16.76 -14.36
C ASN A 264 41.44 17.80 -13.50
N ALA A 265 40.87 19.00 -13.31
CA ALA A 265 41.49 20.08 -12.54
C ALA A 265 41.76 19.73 -11.06
N SER A 266 40.96 18.82 -10.48
CA SER A 266 41.13 18.32 -9.12
C SER A 266 42.22 17.23 -9.00
N CYS A 267 42.79 16.78 -10.12
CA CYS A 267 43.96 15.93 -10.13
C CYS A 267 45.23 16.74 -9.80
N PRO A 268 46.20 16.20 -9.04
CA PRO A 268 47.46 16.87 -8.74
C PRO A 268 48.24 17.22 -10.01
N ALA A 269 48.80 18.43 -10.05
CA ALA A 269 49.74 18.84 -11.08
C ALA A 269 51.11 18.19 -10.88
N TRP A 270 51.82 17.97 -11.98
CA TRP A 270 53.25 17.70 -11.99
C TRP A 270 54.00 18.89 -11.39
N ALA A 271 54.94 18.63 -10.47
CA ALA A 271 55.61 19.65 -9.67
C ALA A 271 57.03 20.00 -10.13
N LEU A 272 57.48 19.41 -11.23
CA LEU A 272 58.79 19.64 -11.85
C LEU A 272 58.63 20.40 -13.19
N ASP A 273 59.75 20.73 -13.81
CA ASP A 273 59.79 21.33 -15.14
C ASP A 273 59.05 20.49 -16.21
N PRO A 274 58.60 21.11 -17.33
CA PRO A 274 57.90 20.42 -18.40
C PRO A 274 58.72 19.25 -18.97
N VAL A 275 58.18 18.04 -18.92
CA VAL A 275 58.88 16.81 -19.27
C VAL A 275 59.24 16.79 -20.77
N PRO A 276 60.52 16.60 -21.12
CA PRO A 276 60.97 16.67 -22.49
C PRO A 276 60.56 15.44 -23.31
N LEU A 277 60.23 15.71 -24.57
CA LEU A 277 60.02 14.71 -25.61
C LEU A 277 61.29 14.60 -26.46
N HIS A 278 61.83 13.39 -26.62
CA HIS A 278 63.09 13.15 -27.32
C HIS A 278 62.95 12.00 -28.31
N GLY A 279 63.60 12.08 -29.48
CA GLY A 279 63.56 11.03 -30.51
C GLY A 279 64.42 9.79 -30.19
N HIS A 280 64.91 9.65 -28.96
CA HIS A 280 65.83 8.61 -28.52
C HIS A 280 65.68 8.37 -27.00
N ARG A 281 66.12 7.22 -26.48
CA ARG A 281 66.13 6.97 -25.03
C ARG A 281 67.13 7.89 -24.34
N SER A 282 66.65 8.67 -23.37
CA SER A 282 67.40 9.64 -22.57
C SER A 282 66.72 9.77 -21.21
N ARG A 283 67.49 9.96 -20.14
CA ARG A 283 66.96 9.87 -18.77
C ARG A 283 65.99 11.01 -18.43
N GLY A 284 64.86 10.68 -17.81
CA GLY A 284 63.85 11.65 -17.37
C GLY A 284 63.01 12.22 -18.51
N SER A 285 62.94 11.52 -19.66
CA SER A 285 62.28 11.99 -20.88
C SER A 285 61.29 10.98 -21.45
N VAL A 286 60.38 11.46 -22.30
CA VAL A 286 59.46 10.63 -23.07
C VAL A 286 60.07 10.37 -24.45
N TRP A 287 60.47 9.13 -24.73
CA TRP A 287 61.20 8.76 -25.95
C TRP A 287 60.35 8.17 -27.08
N ARG A 288 59.08 7.88 -26.79
CA ARG A 288 58.03 7.55 -27.76
C ARG A 288 56.79 8.30 -27.35
N PHE A 289 56.11 8.94 -28.30
CA PHE A 289 54.85 9.63 -28.08
C PHE A 289 54.00 9.57 -29.34
N ASP A 290 52.93 8.79 -29.28
CA ASP A 290 52.02 8.52 -30.39
C ASP A 290 50.67 9.20 -30.12
N GLU A 291 50.15 9.96 -31.09
CA GLU A 291 48.80 10.55 -31.02
C GLU A 291 47.80 9.72 -31.81
N GLU A 292 46.67 9.39 -31.18
CA GLU A 292 45.64 8.48 -31.69
C GLU A 292 44.30 9.22 -31.75
N TYR A 293 43.71 9.26 -32.95
CA TYR A 293 42.39 9.84 -33.19
C TYR A 293 41.42 8.75 -33.65
N ALA A 294 40.26 8.66 -33.00
CA ALA A 294 39.24 7.67 -33.30
C ALA A 294 37.84 8.32 -33.39
N VAL A 295 37.04 7.94 -34.38
CA VAL A 295 35.66 8.42 -34.54
C VAL A 295 34.79 7.93 -33.38
N GLN A 296 33.98 8.83 -32.81
CA GLN A 296 33.08 8.57 -31.68
C GLN A 296 31.70 9.20 -31.92
N THR A 297 30.71 8.77 -31.14
CA THR A 297 29.35 9.35 -31.09
C THR A 297 29.39 10.87 -30.84
N GLY A 298 28.71 11.66 -31.68
CA GLY A 298 28.69 13.12 -31.58
C GLY A 298 27.49 13.72 -30.82
N LYS A 299 26.48 12.92 -30.46
CA LYS A 299 25.34 13.34 -29.62
C LYS A 299 24.89 12.19 -28.70
N TRP A 300 24.56 12.52 -27.46
CA TRP A 300 23.77 11.63 -26.59
C TRP A 300 22.41 12.25 -26.29
N ALA A 301 21.38 11.41 -26.17
CA ALA A 301 20.05 11.78 -25.73
C ALA A 301 19.51 10.74 -24.74
N THR A 302 18.78 11.18 -23.73
CA THR A 302 18.10 10.28 -22.79
C THR A 302 16.67 10.74 -22.47
N ARG A 303 15.81 9.77 -22.15
CA ARG A 303 14.46 10.01 -21.62
C ARG A 303 14.22 9.14 -20.38
N ASP A 304 13.34 9.58 -19.50
CA ASP A 304 12.84 8.78 -18.38
C ASP A 304 11.38 9.18 -18.07
N PHE A 305 10.68 8.42 -17.24
CA PHE A 305 9.31 8.70 -16.84
C PHE A 305 9.20 8.99 -15.34
N ASP A 306 8.79 10.21 -15.01
CA ASP A 306 8.35 10.58 -13.67
C ASP A 306 6.81 10.56 -13.59
N PHE A 307 6.26 10.22 -12.43
CA PHE A 307 4.83 10.18 -12.16
C PHE A 307 4.34 11.33 -11.27
N ASN A 308 5.26 12.09 -10.64
CA ASN A 308 4.92 13.30 -9.90
C ASN A 308 4.69 14.49 -10.85
N GLY A 309 5.42 14.55 -11.97
CA GLY A 309 5.28 15.54 -13.04
C GLY A 309 5.51 14.93 -14.43
N VAL A 310 4.70 15.31 -15.42
CA VAL A 310 4.71 14.66 -16.74
C VAL A 310 5.91 15.12 -17.58
N MET A 311 6.89 14.23 -17.76
CA MET A 311 8.01 14.43 -18.68
C MET A 311 7.54 14.36 -20.13
N THR A 312 7.83 15.38 -20.93
CA THR A 312 7.43 15.48 -22.36
C THR A 312 8.57 15.85 -23.32
N GLN A 313 9.79 16.01 -22.82
CA GLN A 313 10.97 16.43 -23.59
C GLN A 313 12.15 15.50 -23.34
N ASP A 314 13.04 15.37 -24.33
CA ASP A 314 14.28 14.60 -24.24
C ASP A 314 15.43 15.44 -23.65
N ASN A 315 16.35 14.76 -23.00
CA ASN A 315 17.56 15.37 -22.45
C ASN A 315 18.72 15.11 -23.38
N GLU A 316 18.91 16.03 -24.31
CA GLU A 316 19.96 15.98 -25.33
C GLU A 316 21.22 16.69 -24.85
N GLN A 317 22.40 16.11 -25.13
CA GLN A 317 23.69 16.78 -25.05
C GLN A 317 24.50 16.46 -26.31
N PRO A 318 24.73 17.43 -27.21
CA PRO A 318 25.69 17.27 -28.31
C PRO A 318 27.13 17.30 -27.77
N THR A 319 28.09 16.86 -28.59
CA THR A 319 29.51 17.07 -28.31
C THR A 319 29.84 18.55 -28.15
N ARG A 320 30.73 18.85 -27.21
CA ARG A 320 31.22 20.19 -26.90
C ARG A 320 32.43 20.56 -27.76
N PHE A 321 33.09 19.57 -28.36
CA PHE A 321 34.23 19.76 -29.27
C PHE A 321 33.77 19.86 -30.72
N THR A 322 33.16 21.00 -31.07
CA THR A 322 32.72 21.33 -32.45
C THR A 322 33.85 21.35 -33.49
N SER A 323 35.11 21.29 -33.03
CA SER A 323 36.33 21.21 -33.83
C SER A 323 36.95 19.80 -33.91
N SER A 324 36.21 18.73 -33.61
CA SER A 324 36.66 17.33 -33.71
C SER A 324 36.14 16.64 -34.98
N PRO A 325 36.94 16.53 -36.07
CA PRO A 325 36.54 15.84 -37.28
C PRO A 325 36.02 14.42 -37.04
N GLY A 326 34.77 14.16 -37.45
CA GLY A 326 34.13 12.84 -37.37
C GLY A 326 33.14 12.66 -36.22
N MET A 327 33.15 13.50 -35.18
CA MET A 327 32.11 13.50 -34.13
C MET A 327 30.84 14.22 -34.59
N SER A 328 30.20 13.76 -35.68
CA SER A 328 28.98 14.39 -36.18
C SER A 328 27.81 14.17 -35.22
N THR A 329 26.99 15.20 -35.03
CA THR A 329 25.70 15.11 -34.31
C THR A 329 24.69 14.20 -35.01
N ASP A 330 24.91 13.84 -36.28
CA ASP A 330 24.15 12.80 -36.99
C ASP A 330 24.38 11.39 -36.42
N HIS A 331 25.43 11.21 -35.62
CA HIS A 331 25.75 9.98 -34.91
C HIS A 331 25.33 10.13 -33.44
N GLU A 332 24.03 9.94 -33.23
CA GLU A 332 23.38 9.99 -31.92
C GLU A 332 23.30 8.60 -31.26
N VAL A 333 23.49 8.56 -29.94
CA VAL A 333 23.05 7.45 -29.08
C VAL A 333 21.88 7.91 -28.21
N TYR A 334 20.76 7.21 -28.30
CA TYR A 334 19.57 7.41 -27.49
C TYR A 334 19.41 6.26 -26.48
N ASP A 335 19.14 6.56 -25.20
CA ASP A 335 18.91 5.56 -24.15
C ASP A 335 17.65 5.87 -23.30
N TYR A 336 16.95 4.81 -22.88
CA TYR A 336 15.78 4.85 -22.01
C TYR A 336 15.75 3.57 -21.14
N PRO A 337 15.57 3.68 -19.81
CA PRO A 337 15.42 4.90 -19.01
C PRO A 337 16.76 5.54 -18.61
N GLY A 338 16.82 6.87 -18.62
CA GLY A 338 17.99 7.66 -18.24
C GLY A 338 18.39 7.63 -16.74
N ALA A 339 17.58 6.97 -15.90
CA ALA A 339 17.83 6.70 -14.48
C ALA A 339 17.86 7.94 -13.56
N TYR A 340 16.85 8.82 -13.70
CA TYR A 340 16.70 10.09 -12.96
C TYR A 340 15.23 10.45 -12.63
N GLY A 341 14.99 11.52 -11.85
CA GLY A 341 13.65 11.96 -11.41
C GLY A 341 13.54 13.45 -11.04
N GLU A 342 12.36 13.87 -10.56
CA GLU A 342 11.70 15.20 -10.44
C GLU A 342 12.52 16.50 -10.29
N LYS A 343 13.79 16.48 -9.87
CA LYS A 343 14.64 17.68 -9.66
C LYS A 343 15.16 18.26 -10.98
N TRP A 344 14.24 18.57 -11.88
CA TRP A 344 14.49 18.84 -13.29
C TRP A 344 14.51 20.33 -13.67
N MET A 345 13.57 21.12 -13.17
CA MET A 345 13.45 22.52 -13.61
C MET A 345 14.41 23.50 -12.94
N GLU A 346 14.88 23.23 -11.71
CA GLU A 346 15.79 24.13 -11.00
C GLU A 346 17.28 23.79 -11.20
N ALA A 347 17.59 22.50 -11.39
CA ALA A 347 18.94 21.99 -11.17
C ALA A 347 19.92 22.20 -12.34
N ASP A 348 19.43 22.45 -13.56
CA ASP A 348 20.31 22.77 -14.70
C ASP A 348 21.04 24.11 -14.49
N THR A 349 20.40 25.05 -13.77
CA THR A 349 20.99 26.29 -13.24
C THR A 349 22.15 26.07 -12.26
N ILE A 350 22.23 24.88 -11.64
CA ILE A 350 23.16 24.55 -10.55
C ILE A 350 24.26 23.57 -11.04
N GLY A 351 24.09 22.97 -12.23
CA GLY A 351 25.13 22.20 -12.91
C GLY A 351 25.51 20.86 -12.25
N LEU A 352 24.61 20.32 -11.41
CA LEU A 352 24.75 19.05 -10.68
C LEU A 352 25.13 17.88 -11.59
N LEU A 353 25.69 16.80 -11.02
CA LEU A 353 26.07 15.60 -11.79
C LEU A 353 24.89 14.66 -12.05
N THR A 354 23.89 14.65 -11.17
CA THR A 354 22.85 13.61 -11.09
C THR A 354 21.51 13.98 -11.73
N THR A 355 21.39 15.18 -12.31
CA THR A 355 20.30 15.47 -13.27
C THR A 355 20.53 14.65 -14.54
N GLY A 356 19.49 14.39 -15.34
CA GLY A 356 19.70 13.74 -16.64
C GLY A 356 20.50 14.59 -17.62
N SER A 357 20.48 15.92 -17.51
CA SER A 357 21.41 16.79 -18.25
C SER A 357 22.87 16.54 -17.82
N GLY A 358 23.10 16.34 -16.52
CA GLY A 358 24.37 15.91 -15.94
C GLY A 358 24.80 14.52 -16.39
N LEU A 359 23.90 13.53 -16.35
CA LEU A 359 24.17 12.14 -16.72
C LEU A 359 24.35 11.95 -18.24
N THR A 360 23.55 12.62 -19.08
CA THR A 360 23.74 12.65 -20.54
C THR A 360 25.04 13.38 -20.89
N ARG A 361 25.39 14.46 -20.17
CA ARG A 361 26.69 15.13 -20.30
C ARG A 361 27.84 14.19 -19.95
N VAL A 362 27.74 13.44 -18.85
CA VAL A 362 28.71 12.39 -18.48
C VAL A 362 28.79 11.30 -19.55
N ALA A 363 27.70 11.00 -20.26
CA ALA A 363 27.70 10.04 -21.36
C ALA A 363 28.46 10.55 -22.60
N ILE A 364 28.23 11.78 -23.06
CA ILE A 364 28.99 12.35 -24.20
C ILE A 364 30.45 12.66 -23.80
N GLU A 365 30.72 13.19 -22.61
CA GLU A 365 32.10 13.43 -22.10
C GLU A 365 32.92 12.12 -22.04
N ARG A 366 32.28 10.96 -21.82
CA ARG A 366 32.91 9.62 -21.88
C ARG A 366 33.33 9.22 -23.30
N GLU A 367 32.57 9.61 -24.32
CA GLU A 367 32.92 9.37 -25.72
C GLU A 367 34.00 10.35 -26.19
N GLU A 368 33.92 11.62 -25.77
CA GLU A 368 34.95 12.64 -26.01
C GLU A 368 36.34 12.20 -25.47
N ALA A 369 36.39 11.58 -24.29
CA ALA A 369 37.61 10.99 -23.71
C ALA A 369 38.17 9.75 -24.46
N LYS A 370 37.52 9.31 -25.54
CA LYS A 370 38.02 8.29 -26.48
C LYS A 370 38.46 8.87 -27.83
N TYR A 371 38.06 10.11 -28.15
CA TYR A 371 38.31 10.71 -29.46
C TYR A 371 39.80 10.97 -29.71
N HIS A 372 40.48 11.61 -28.76
CA HIS A 372 41.91 11.94 -28.85
C HIS A 372 42.65 11.34 -27.65
N ARG A 373 43.33 10.22 -27.90
CA ARG A 373 44.18 9.53 -26.91
C ARG A 373 45.65 9.67 -27.32
N ARG A 374 46.54 9.64 -26.33
CA ARG A 374 47.99 9.77 -26.50
C ARG A 374 48.69 8.64 -25.77
N ARG A 375 49.74 8.07 -26.36
CA ARG A 375 50.49 6.93 -25.79
C ARG A 375 51.97 7.31 -25.71
N GLY A 376 52.55 7.24 -24.52
CA GLY A 376 53.96 7.58 -24.29
C GLY A 376 54.78 6.41 -23.73
N ALA A 377 56.11 6.48 -23.84
CA ALA A 377 57.02 5.61 -23.10
C ALA A 377 58.19 6.41 -22.50
N SER A 378 58.59 6.09 -21.26
CA SER A 378 59.61 6.81 -20.50
C SER A 378 60.30 5.93 -19.44
N ASP A 379 61.36 6.46 -18.80
CA ASP A 379 61.97 5.91 -17.59
C ASP A 379 61.58 6.69 -16.32
N ILE A 380 60.64 7.64 -16.44
CA ILE A 380 60.19 8.50 -15.34
C ILE A 380 59.40 7.64 -14.34
N SER A 381 60.00 7.31 -13.20
CA SER A 381 59.37 6.42 -12.21
C SER A 381 58.09 7.02 -11.63
N LEU A 382 58.07 8.34 -11.42
CA LEU A 382 57.02 9.11 -10.75
C LEU A 382 55.72 9.34 -11.57
N LEU A 383 55.58 8.77 -12.77
CA LEU A 383 54.30 8.84 -13.50
C LEU A 383 53.25 7.97 -12.78
N ASP A 384 52.06 8.54 -12.56
CA ASP A 384 50.86 7.87 -12.02
C ASP A 384 49.63 8.26 -12.84
N PRO A 385 48.60 7.40 -12.96
CA PRO A 385 47.26 7.81 -13.35
C PRO A 385 46.74 8.90 -12.41
N GLY A 386 46.09 9.93 -12.96
CA GLY A 386 45.62 11.07 -12.16
C GLY A 386 46.70 12.11 -11.84
N ARG A 387 47.87 12.08 -12.49
CA ARG A 387 48.79 13.24 -12.55
C ARG A 387 48.51 14.06 -13.81
N ARG A 388 48.51 15.39 -13.67
CA ARG A 388 48.50 16.31 -14.81
C ARG A 388 49.93 16.66 -15.21
N LEU A 389 50.37 16.10 -16.32
CA LEU A 389 51.72 16.28 -16.86
C LEU A 389 51.75 17.47 -17.83
N LYS A 390 52.86 18.21 -17.84
CA LYS A 390 53.16 19.21 -18.87
C LYS A 390 54.35 18.73 -19.68
N LEU A 391 54.21 18.69 -20.99
CA LEU A 391 55.23 18.21 -21.94
C LEU A 391 55.95 19.39 -22.59
N SER A 392 57.24 19.23 -22.89
CA SER A 392 58.02 20.17 -23.69
C SER A 392 58.40 19.57 -25.05
N ALA A 393 57.72 20.06 -26.10
CA ALA A 393 58.05 19.86 -27.51
C ALA A 393 57.54 21.05 -28.33
N ASP A 394 58.29 21.44 -29.35
CA ASP A 394 57.83 22.40 -30.34
C ASP A 394 56.74 21.77 -31.22
N GLY A 395 55.62 22.49 -31.39
CA GLY A 395 54.51 22.09 -32.28
C GLY A 395 53.43 21.20 -31.67
N LEU A 396 53.56 20.74 -30.42
CA LEU A 396 52.52 19.95 -29.75
C LEU A 396 51.32 20.83 -29.36
N THR A 397 50.13 20.51 -29.89
CA THR A 397 48.85 21.10 -29.43
C THR A 397 48.48 20.55 -28.05
N ASP A 398 47.86 21.37 -27.19
CA ASP A 398 47.52 21.02 -25.81
C ASP A 398 48.65 20.27 -25.05
N PRO A 399 49.77 20.92 -24.73
CA PRO A 399 50.93 20.29 -24.07
C PRO A 399 50.70 19.91 -22.60
N GLU A 400 49.53 20.22 -22.04
CA GLU A 400 49.10 19.74 -20.71
C GLU A 400 48.15 18.55 -20.89
N VAL A 401 48.46 17.42 -20.24
CA VAL A 401 47.76 16.14 -20.40
C VAL A 401 47.45 15.50 -19.05
N LEU A 402 46.32 14.81 -18.94
CA LEU A 402 45.98 13.96 -17.80
C LEU A 402 46.41 12.52 -18.09
N ILE A 403 47.26 11.94 -17.25
CA ILE A 403 47.64 10.52 -17.36
C ILE A 403 46.45 9.65 -16.95
N THR A 404 46.05 8.73 -17.84
CA THR A 404 44.88 7.85 -17.69
C THR A 404 45.25 6.40 -17.35
N SER A 405 46.42 5.92 -17.79
CA SER A 405 46.99 4.63 -17.34
C SER A 405 48.52 4.66 -17.37
N VAL A 406 49.17 3.81 -16.57
CA VAL A 406 50.61 3.54 -16.62
C VAL A 406 50.86 2.04 -16.48
N HIS A 407 51.68 1.50 -17.38
CA HIS A 407 52.21 0.15 -17.36
C HIS A 407 53.71 0.18 -17.05
N HIS A 408 54.07 -0.08 -15.79
CA HIS A 408 55.43 -0.13 -15.28
C HIS A 408 56.10 -1.48 -15.56
N ARG A 409 57.38 -1.47 -15.91
CA ARG A 409 58.21 -2.65 -16.08
C ARG A 409 59.60 -2.42 -15.50
N ALA A 410 60.03 -3.28 -14.59
CA ALA A 410 61.39 -3.25 -14.07
C ALA A 410 61.94 -4.62 -13.73
N LEU A 411 63.26 -4.75 -13.80
CA LEU A 411 64.00 -5.99 -13.59
C LEU A 411 65.33 -5.65 -12.92
N ASP A 412 65.69 -6.42 -11.89
CA ASP A 412 66.94 -6.29 -11.16
C ASP A 412 67.39 -7.68 -10.68
N TYR A 413 68.38 -8.24 -11.39
CA TYR A 413 69.04 -9.49 -11.00
C TYR A 413 70.43 -9.26 -10.38
N SER A 414 70.74 -8.06 -9.88
CA SER A 414 72.08 -7.70 -9.36
C SER A 414 72.53 -8.52 -8.14
N HIS A 415 71.58 -9.05 -7.35
CA HIS A 415 71.82 -9.82 -6.12
C HIS A 415 72.39 -11.23 -6.35
N TRP A 416 72.32 -11.78 -7.57
CA TRP A 416 72.96 -13.06 -7.90
C TRP A 416 74.45 -12.87 -8.17
N THR A 417 75.32 -13.71 -7.61
CA THR A 417 76.70 -13.81 -8.14
C THR A 417 76.67 -14.51 -9.51
N ASP A 418 77.69 -14.30 -10.34
CA ASP A 418 77.74 -14.97 -11.65
C ASP A 418 77.83 -16.51 -11.51
N GLU A 419 78.43 -16.99 -10.41
CA GLU A 419 78.43 -18.41 -10.01
C GLU A 419 77.01 -18.96 -9.75
N MET A 420 76.11 -18.15 -9.19
CA MET A 420 74.71 -18.53 -8.94
C MET A 420 73.84 -18.40 -10.20
N TRP A 421 74.13 -17.44 -11.06
CA TRP A 421 73.33 -17.15 -12.26
C TRP A 421 73.65 -18.09 -13.43
N GLY A 422 74.93 -18.46 -13.58
CA GLY A 422 75.45 -19.28 -14.69
C GLY A 422 75.36 -18.59 -16.05
N ASP A 423 75.47 -19.36 -17.13
CA ASP A 423 75.50 -18.89 -18.53
C ASP A 423 74.17 -18.29 -19.05
N ARG A 424 73.26 -17.89 -18.16
CA ARG A 424 71.98 -17.26 -18.53
C ARG A 424 72.25 -15.81 -18.97
N PRO A 425 71.68 -15.33 -20.09
CA PRO A 425 71.87 -13.94 -20.53
C PRO A 425 71.36 -12.96 -19.46
N ARG A 426 72.29 -12.31 -18.78
CA ARG A 426 72.02 -11.40 -17.67
C ARG A 426 71.64 -10.02 -18.22
N GLN A 427 70.35 -9.68 -18.15
CA GLN A 427 69.89 -8.33 -18.47
C GLN A 427 70.42 -7.35 -17.40
N GLN A 428 70.90 -6.18 -17.84
CA GLN A 428 71.24 -5.10 -16.92
C GLN A 428 69.98 -4.62 -16.18
N PRO A 429 70.08 -4.14 -14.93
CA PRO A 429 68.92 -3.62 -14.22
C PRO A 429 68.31 -2.42 -14.96
N PHE A 430 66.99 -2.42 -15.16
CA PHE A 430 66.27 -1.31 -15.80
C PHE A 430 64.90 -1.06 -15.17
N TYR A 431 64.42 0.18 -15.34
CA TYR A 431 63.01 0.55 -15.22
C TYR A 431 62.59 1.26 -16.51
N GLU A 432 61.40 0.91 -17.01
CA GLU A 432 60.71 1.63 -18.08
C GLU A 432 59.20 1.61 -17.82
N ASN A 433 58.47 2.49 -18.46
CA ASN A 433 57.01 2.47 -18.49
C ASN A 433 56.47 2.82 -19.86
N GLU A 434 55.26 2.37 -20.12
CA GLU A 434 54.38 2.93 -21.14
C GLU A 434 53.17 3.57 -20.44
N PHE A 435 52.65 4.67 -20.94
CA PHE A 435 51.51 5.36 -20.34
C PHE A 435 50.51 5.83 -21.39
N THR A 436 49.24 5.95 -21.02
CA THR A 436 48.24 6.66 -21.83
C THR A 436 47.84 7.96 -21.17
N CYS A 437 47.53 8.97 -21.98
CA CYS A 437 47.00 10.24 -21.51
C CYS A 437 45.99 10.83 -22.49
N ILE A 438 45.24 11.84 -22.03
CA ILE A 438 44.35 12.67 -22.85
C ILE A 438 44.71 14.15 -22.66
N PRO A 439 44.37 15.07 -23.59
CA PRO A 439 44.50 16.50 -23.35
C PRO A 439 43.79 16.93 -22.06
N GLN A 440 44.44 17.78 -21.27
CA GLN A 440 43.91 18.25 -19.98
C GLN A 440 42.54 18.96 -20.10
N SER A 441 42.27 19.52 -21.28
CA SER A 441 41.03 20.16 -21.73
C SER A 441 39.83 19.20 -21.88
N VAL A 442 40.06 17.91 -22.17
CA VAL A 442 39.01 16.90 -22.40
C VAL A 442 38.57 16.26 -21.08
N PRO A 443 37.32 16.38 -20.62
CA PRO A 443 36.90 15.84 -19.33
C PRO A 443 36.99 14.31 -19.27
N PHE A 444 37.77 13.76 -18.34
CA PHE A 444 37.80 12.31 -18.15
C PHE A 444 36.51 11.80 -17.51
N ARG A 445 35.96 10.72 -18.07
CA ARG A 445 34.90 9.90 -17.47
C ARG A 445 35.31 8.43 -17.56
N PRO A 446 35.05 7.63 -16.53
CA PRO A 446 35.34 6.19 -16.59
C PRO A 446 34.47 5.50 -17.65
N GLU A 447 35.04 4.50 -18.32
CA GLU A 447 34.27 3.57 -19.15
C GLU A 447 33.34 2.74 -18.24
N ILE A 448 32.12 2.43 -18.71
CA ILE A 448 31.20 1.58 -17.94
C ILE A 448 31.73 0.14 -18.00
N ARG A 449 32.28 -0.35 -16.89
CA ARG A 449 32.86 -1.70 -16.74
C ARG A 449 32.10 -2.53 -15.70
N ALA A 450 31.59 -1.91 -14.65
CA ALA A 450 30.86 -2.61 -13.60
C ALA A 450 29.47 -3.04 -14.10
N PRO A 451 29.10 -4.33 -13.97
CA PRO A 451 27.81 -4.81 -14.46
C PRO A 451 26.67 -4.20 -13.64
N ARG A 452 25.71 -3.53 -14.30
CA ARG A 452 24.46 -3.09 -13.64
C ARG A 452 23.74 -4.33 -13.09
N PRO A 453 23.29 -4.32 -11.81
CA PRO A 453 22.50 -5.43 -11.27
C PRO A 453 21.15 -5.51 -11.98
N PHE A 454 20.63 -6.74 -12.11
CA PHE A 454 19.37 -6.99 -12.81
C PHE A 454 18.52 -8.01 -12.05
N VAL A 455 17.30 -7.61 -11.71
CA VAL A 455 16.30 -8.46 -11.08
C VAL A 455 15.55 -9.24 -12.16
N ARG A 456 15.79 -10.56 -12.21
CA ARG A 456 15.29 -11.45 -13.29
C ARG A 456 13.77 -11.73 -13.31
N GLY A 457 12.99 -11.00 -12.52
CA GLY A 457 11.54 -11.21 -12.38
C GLY A 457 11.03 -10.89 -10.96
N PRO A 458 9.71 -10.86 -10.77
CA PRO A 458 9.09 -10.38 -9.55
C PRO A 458 9.44 -11.21 -8.32
N GLN A 459 9.43 -10.54 -7.18
CA GLN A 459 9.64 -11.10 -5.84
C GLN A 459 8.41 -10.82 -4.99
N THR A 460 8.30 -11.41 -3.79
CA THR A 460 7.30 -10.96 -2.81
C THR A 460 7.94 -10.15 -1.70
N ALA A 461 7.14 -9.28 -1.08
CA ALA A 461 7.52 -8.43 0.04
C ALA A 461 6.33 -8.31 1.00
N ILE A 462 6.60 -7.92 2.25
CA ILE A 462 5.56 -7.66 3.25
C ILE A 462 5.34 -6.15 3.37
N VAL A 463 4.08 -5.73 3.39
CA VAL A 463 3.69 -4.33 3.61
C VAL A 463 3.96 -3.96 5.07
N VAL A 464 4.56 -2.81 5.31
CA VAL A 464 4.97 -2.32 6.63
C VAL A 464 4.59 -0.85 6.81
N GLY A 465 4.56 -0.38 8.05
CA GLY A 465 4.25 1.00 8.41
C GLY A 465 3.52 1.08 9.74
N ASP A 466 3.13 2.29 10.13
CA ASP A 466 2.32 2.54 11.33
C ASP A 466 0.83 2.29 11.07
N GLY A 467 0.17 1.57 11.98
CA GLY A 467 -1.28 1.28 11.94
C GLY A 467 -1.65 0.06 11.10
N ASP A 468 -2.94 -0.06 10.75
CA ASP A 468 -3.47 -1.10 9.86
C ASP A 468 -3.27 -0.73 8.37
N ILE A 469 -3.28 0.56 8.05
CA ILE A 469 -3.09 1.09 6.68
C ILE A 469 -2.09 2.23 6.72
N HIS A 470 -0.97 2.09 6.01
CA HIS A 470 0.07 3.10 5.90
C HIS A 470 0.30 3.49 4.43
N THR A 471 -0.16 4.68 4.04
CA THR A 471 -0.27 5.11 2.63
C THR A 471 0.01 6.59 2.45
N ASP A 472 0.49 6.98 1.27
CA ASP A 472 0.69 8.40 0.89
C ASP A 472 -0.42 8.94 -0.06
N LYS A 473 -0.26 10.20 -0.48
CA LYS A 473 -1.17 10.91 -1.42
C LYS A 473 -1.32 10.25 -2.80
N TYR A 474 -0.49 9.28 -3.16
CA TYR A 474 -0.52 8.57 -4.44
C TYR A 474 -1.00 7.12 -4.30
N GLY A 475 -1.40 6.68 -3.09
CA GLY A 475 -1.72 5.28 -2.83
C GLY A 475 -0.49 4.36 -2.86
N ARG A 476 0.72 4.91 -2.67
CA ARG A 476 1.92 4.09 -2.39
C ARG A 476 1.80 3.49 -1.00
N VAL A 477 2.38 2.31 -0.80
CA VAL A 477 2.58 1.71 0.52
C VAL A 477 4.07 1.48 0.78
N GLN A 478 4.45 1.34 2.04
CA GLN A 478 5.80 0.94 2.40
C GLN A 478 5.94 -0.60 2.42
N VAL A 479 7.06 -1.13 1.94
CA VAL A 479 7.35 -2.58 1.96
C VAL A 479 8.72 -2.90 2.53
N LYS A 480 8.85 -4.09 3.12
CA LYS A 480 10.11 -4.74 3.48
C LYS A 480 10.29 -6.02 2.66
N PHE A 481 11.42 -6.16 1.99
CA PHE A 481 11.78 -7.36 1.22
C PHE A 481 12.37 -8.46 2.10
N HIS A 482 12.12 -9.73 1.75
CA HIS A 482 12.60 -10.90 2.52
C HIS A 482 14.14 -11.02 2.63
N TRP A 483 14.88 -10.35 1.74
CA TRP A 483 16.34 -10.31 1.75
C TRP A 483 16.92 -9.13 2.54
N ASP A 484 16.10 -8.18 2.98
CA ASP A 484 16.57 -7.08 3.82
C ASP A 484 16.79 -7.56 5.26
N ARG A 485 18.06 -7.52 5.67
CA ARG A 485 18.55 -8.05 6.93
C ARG A 485 18.66 -7.00 8.03
N ASP A 486 18.51 -5.72 7.71
CA ASP A 486 18.63 -4.65 8.69
C ASP A 486 17.29 -4.50 9.44
N ASN A 487 17.30 -4.66 10.77
CA ASN A 487 16.09 -4.59 11.59
C ASN A 487 15.59 -3.14 11.81
N ALA A 488 16.36 -2.13 11.40
CA ALA A 488 16.05 -0.72 11.63
C ALA A 488 15.29 -0.12 10.44
N SER A 489 13.96 -0.30 10.42
CA SER A 489 12.97 0.50 9.69
C SER A 489 13.16 0.78 8.19
N ALA A 490 14.10 0.11 7.50
CA ALA A 490 14.29 0.26 6.06
C ALA A 490 13.05 -0.24 5.32
N SER A 491 12.27 0.70 4.80
CA SER A 491 11.00 0.46 4.14
C SER A 491 10.85 1.39 2.94
N VAL A 492 10.48 0.81 1.80
CA VAL A 492 10.49 1.52 0.51
C VAL A 492 9.07 1.91 0.12
N TRP A 493 8.85 3.18 -0.24
CA TRP A 493 7.57 3.64 -0.81
C TRP A 493 7.37 3.14 -2.24
N VAL A 494 6.50 2.15 -2.43
CA VAL A 494 6.26 1.49 -3.71
C VAL A 494 4.86 1.80 -4.24
N ARG A 495 4.75 2.12 -5.54
CA ARG A 495 3.46 2.31 -6.23
C ARG A 495 2.69 1.00 -6.33
N VAL A 496 1.37 1.06 -6.17
CA VAL A 496 0.50 -0.12 -6.16
C VAL A 496 -0.39 -0.16 -7.39
N SER A 497 -0.27 -1.22 -8.18
CA SER A 497 -1.16 -1.52 -9.30
C SER A 497 -2.61 -1.74 -8.82
N GLN A 498 -3.53 -1.12 -9.54
CA GLN A 498 -4.98 -1.17 -9.31
C GLN A 498 -5.67 -1.85 -10.49
N GLY A 499 -6.82 -2.49 -10.25
CA GLY A 499 -7.57 -3.17 -11.33
C GLY A 499 -8.11 -2.21 -12.40
N TRP A 500 -8.27 -0.93 -12.09
CA TRP A 500 -8.57 0.15 -13.02
C TRP A 500 -8.17 1.49 -12.41
N ALA A 501 -7.47 2.36 -13.13
CA ALA A 501 -7.13 3.70 -12.69
C ALA A 501 -7.36 4.73 -13.81
N GLY A 502 -7.90 5.89 -13.47
CA GLY A 502 -8.18 7.01 -14.37
C GLY A 502 -8.14 8.36 -13.64
N ALA A 503 -8.32 9.45 -14.38
CA ALA A 503 -8.24 10.80 -13.85
C ALA A 503 -9.46 11.14 -12.95
N GLY A 504 -9.34 10.83 -11.65
CA GLY A 504 -10.40 11.04 -10.66
C GLY A 504 -11.44 9.91 -10.58
N PHE A 505 -11.19 8.76 -11.20
CA PHE A 505 -12.08 7.60 -11.18
C PHE A 505 -11.30 6.27 -11.28
N GLY A 506 -11.93 5.15 -10.94
CA GLY A 506 -11.36 3.81 -11.05
C GLY A 506 -11.66 2.94 -9.83
N GLN A 507 -10.78 1.97 -9.59
CA GLN A 507 -10.75 1.12 -8.41
C GLN A 507 -9.56 1.51 -7.53
N ILE A 508 -9.74 1.49 -6.20
CA ILE A 508 -8.65 1.68 -5.25
C ILE A 508 -8.70 0.59 -4.17
N HIS A 509 -7.61 -0.16 -4.05
CA HIS A 509 -7.41 -1.14 -2.98
C HIS A 509 -6.00 -0.97 -2.42
N ILE A 510 -5.89 -0.32 -1.28
CA ILE A 510 -4.62 -0.04 -0.61
C ILE A 510 -4.23 -1.27 0.23
N PRO A 511 -3.07 -1.91 -0.03
CA PRO A 511 -2.60 -3.03 0.78
C PRO A 511 -2.42 -2.64 2.25
N ARG A 512 -2.76 -3.56 3.16
CA ARG A 512 -2.66 -3.36 4.61
C ARG A 512 -1.33 -3.81 5.19
N VAL A 513 -0.96 -3.26 6.35
CA VAL A 513 0.27 -3.64 7.06
C VAL A 513 0.20 -5.14 7.42
N GLY A 514 1.22 -5.89 7.04
CA GLY A 514 1.27 -7.35 7.18
C GLY A 514 0.74 -8.14 5.97
N GLU A 515 0.16 -7.51 4.94
CA GLU A 515 -0.18 -8.20 3.69
C GLU A 515 1.06 -8.55 2.85
N GLU A 516 0.96 -9.63 2.06
CA GLU A 516 2.00 -10.03 1.12
C GLU A 516 1.69 -9.52 -0.29
N VAL A 517 2.64 -8.77 -0.85
CA VAL A 517 2.55 -8.15 -2.17
C VAL A 517 3.58 -8.72 -3.12
N VAL A 518 3.21 -8.82 -4.40
CA VAL A 518 4.13 -9.14 -5.49
C VAL A 518 4.73 -7.84 -5.99
N VAL A 519 6.05 -7.73 -5.92
CA VAL A 519 6.83 -6.58 -6.37
C VAL A 519 7.62 -6.97 -7.61
N ASP A 520 7.32 -6.30 -8.71
CA ASP A 520 8.10 -6.35 -9.94
C ASP A 520 9.05 -5.14 -10.01
N PHE A 521 9.99 -5.14 -10.96
CA PHE A 521 11.06 -4.16 -11.06
C PHE A 521 11.14 -3.63 -12.49
N LEU A 522 10.93 -2.32 -12.68
CA LEU A 522 10.87 -1.71 -14.02
C LEU A 522 12.24 -1.80 -14.71
N GLU A 523 12.28 -2.33 -15.94
CA GLU A 523 13.50 -2.73 -16.65
C GLU A 523 14.45 -3.66 -15.85
N GLY A 524 13.91 -4.39 -14.86
CA GLY A 524 14.69 -5.21 -13.94
C GLY A 524 15.59 -4.42 -12.98
N ASP A 525 15.46 -3.09 -12.93
CA ASP A 525 16.27 -2.21 -12.08
C ASP A 525 15.84 -2.39 -10.60
N PRO A 526 16.72 -2.84 -9.69
CA PRO A 526 16.39 -2.98 -8.27
C PRO A 526 16.03 -1.65 -7.60
N ASP A 527 16.42 -0.52 -8.20
CA ASP A 527 16.08 0.83 -7.73
C ASP A 527 14.66 1.27 -8.18
N ARG A 528 13.91 0.44 -8.94
CA ARG A 528 12.59 0.76 -9.52
C ARG A 528 11.47 -0.26 -9.21
N PRO A 529 11.16 -0.52 -7.92
CA PRO A 529 10.07 -1.43 -7.54
C PRO A 529 8.67 -0.92 -7.92
N LEU A 530 7.77 -1.84 -8.27
CA LEU A 530 6.34 -1.63 -8.51
C LEU A 530 5.53 -2.82 -7.97
N ILE A 531 4.52 -2.59 -7.12
CA ILE A 531 3.63 -3.67 -6.66
C ILE A 531 2.63 -3.99 -7.78
N THR A 532 2.71 -5.21 -8.32
CA THR A 532 1.88 -5.71 -9.42
C THR A 532 0.79 -6.67 -8.98
N GLY A 533 0.89 -7.25 -7.78
CA GLY A 533 -0.06 -8.24 -7.25
C GLY A 533 -0.11 -8.33 -5.72
N ARG A 534 -1.01 -9.17 -5.21
CA ARG A 534 -1.23 -9.47 -3.78
C ARG A 534 -1.41 -10.99 -3.64
N LEU A 535 -0.98 -11.58 -2.53
CA LEU A 535 -1.07 -13.02 -2.28
C LEU A 535 -1.69 -13.33 -0.91
N TYR A 536 -2.45 -14.43 -0.86
CA TYR A 536 -2.84 -15.08 0.39
C TYR A 536 -1.74 -16.05 0.84
N ASN A 537 -1.52 -16.15 2.15
CA ASN A 537 -0.52 -17.02 2.77
C ASN A 537 -1.04 -17.60 4.10
N SER A 538 -0.18 -18.24 4.90
CA SER A 538 -0.59 -18.89 6.17
C SER A 538 -1.15 -17.94 7.22
N ASN A 539 -0.80 -16.65 7.15
CA ASN A 539 -1.23 -15.62 8.09
C ASN A 539 -2.46 -14.89 7.52
N ASN A 540 -2.42 -14.60 6.22
CA ASN A 540 -3.46 -13.93 5.47
C ASN A 540 -4.19 -14.96 4.59
N MET A 541 -5.11 -15.72 5.17
CA MET A 541 -5.86 -16.77 4.47
C MET A 541 -6.99 -16.19 3.59
N PRO A 542 -7.43 -16.89 2.52
CA PRO A 542 -8.57 -16.48 1.71
C PRO A 542 -9.88 -16.33 2.52
N PRO A 543 -10.77 -15.39 2.18
CA PRO A 543 -11.97 -15.07 2.97
C PRO A 543 -13.04 -16.17 2.95
N TYR A 544 -13.00 -17.07 1.98
CA TYR A 544 -13.89 -18.22 1.85
C TYR A 544 -13.08 -19.50 2.03
N SER A 545 -13.56 -20.46 2.83
CA SER A 545 -12.76 -21.65 3.16
C SER A 545 -12.61 -22.57 1.95
N LEU A 546 -11.39 -22.66 1.44
CA LEU A 546 -11.00 -23.52 0.31
C LEU A 546 -10.44 -24.87 0.80
N PRO A 547 -10.60 -25.97 0.03
CA PRO A 547 -11.21 -26.05 -1.29
C PRO A 547 -12.75 -26.20 -1.27
N ALA A 548 -13.40 -26.11 -0.10
CA ALA A 548 -14.85 -26.36 0.03
C ALA A 548 -15.70 -25.37 -0.77
N ASN A 549 -15.40 -24.07 -0.67
CA ASN A 549 -16.15 -22.98 -1.31
C ASN A 549 -15.55 -22.54 -2.66
N LYS A 550 -15.03 -23.49 -3.45
CA LYS A 550 -14.33 -23.21 -4.73
C LYS A 550 -15.20 -22.60 -5.86
N THR A 551 -16.51 -22.45 -5.63
CA THR A 551 -17.49 -21.82 -6.54
C THR A 551 -17.88 -20.41 -6.08
N GLN A 552 -17.27 -19.89 -5.02
CA GLN A 552 -17.51 -18.54 -4.52
C GLN A 552 -16.45 -17.56 -5.03
N TYR A 553 -16.93 -16.45 -5.57
CA TYR A 553 -16.15 -15.30 -6.02
C TYR A 553 -16.68 -14.04 -5.32
N GLY A 554 -15.83 -13.03 -5.06
CA GLY A 554 -16.32 -11.78 -4.51
C GLY A 554 -15.26 -10.90 -3.89
N ILE A 555 -15.72 -9.76 -3.36
CA ILE A 555 -14.93 -8.77 -2.64
C ILE A 555 -15.48 -8.70 -1.22
N LYS A 556 -14.64 -9.01 -0.23
CA LYS A 556 -14.94 -8.89 1.20
C LYS A 556 -13.91 -7.93 1.82
N THR A 557 -14.39 -6.83 2.41
CA THR A 557 -13.53 -5.89 3.14
C THR A 557 -13.42 -6.28 4.61
N ASN A 558 -12.52 -5.64 5.34
CA ASN A 558 -12.51 -5.63 6.80
C ASN A 558 -12.71 -4.18 7.28
N SER A 559 -13.45 -3.96 8.36
CA SER A 559 -13.50 -2.66 9.01
C SER A 559 -12.11 -2.27 9.57
N VAL A 560 -11.88 -0.97 9.71
CA VAL A 560 -10.72 -0.40 10.42
C VAL A 560 -11.26 0.19 11.73
N ASP A 561 -10.53 0.05 12.83
CA ASP A 561 -10.91 0.49 14.19
C ASP A 561 -12.27 -0.03 14.73
N ALA A 562 -12.88 -1.00 14.03
CA ALA A 562 -14.14 -1.65 14.38
C ALA A 562 -14.16 -3.08 13.83
N SER A 563 -15.01 -3.94 14.40
CA SER A 563 -15.23 -5.30 13.90
C SER A 563 -16.30 -5.34 12.81
N GLY A 564 -15.99 -5.88 11.63
CA GLY A 564 -16.99 -6.07 10.58
C GLY A 564 -16.45 -6.21 9.17
N SER A 565 -17.35 -6.41 8.20
CA SER A 565 -17.00 -6.54 6.77
C SER A 565 -18.13 -6.06 5.86
N ASN A 566 -17.81 -5.25 4.84
CA ASN A 566 -18.68 -5.11 3.68
C ASN A 566 -18.38 -6.27 2.72
N GLU A 567 -19.39 -6.83 2.05
CA GLU A 567 -19.20 -7.99 1.17
C GLU A 567 -20.12 -7.94 -0.05
N LEU A 568 -19.54 -8.18 -1.22
CA LEU A 568 -20.24 -8.54 -2.45
C LEU A 568 -19.72 -9.92 -2.88
N ARG A 569 -20.55 -10.96 -2.75
CA ARG A 569 -20.20 -12.35 -3.08
C ARG A 569 -21.17 -12.94 -4.10
N PHE A 570 -20.62 -13.67 -5.05
CA PHE A 570 -21.28 -14.51 -6.03
C PHE A 570 -21.00 -15.98 -5.68
N GLU A 571 -22.00 -16.84 -5.78
CA GLU A 571 -21.91 -18.29 -5.63
C GLU A 571 -22.45 -18.93 -6.91
N ASP A 572 -21.58 -19.62 -7.66
CA ASP A 572 -21.89 -20.25 -8.94
C ASP A 572 -22.21 -21.77 -8.81
N LYS A 573 -22.47 -22.23 -7.58
CA LYS A 573 -22.88 -23.61 -7.32
C LYS A 573 -24.29 -23.87 -7.86
N GLY A 574 -24.35 -24.64 -8.95
CA GLY A 574 -25.59 -25.02 -9.65
C GLY A 574 -26.72 -25.52 -8.72
N GLY A 575 -27.90 -24.90 -8.82
CA GLY A 575 -29.05 -25.17 -7.95
C GLY A 575 -28.93 -24.61 -6.53
N SER A 576 -28.02 -23.66 -6.30
CA SER A 576 -27.76 -22.95 -5.03
C SER A 576 -27.16 -21.56 -5.28
N GLU A 577 -27.37 -21.00 -6.48
CA GLU A 577 -26.75 -19.78 -6.96
C GLU A 577 -27.20 -18.56 -6.14
N GLN A 578 -26.28 -17.68 -5.78
CA GLN A 578 -26.56 -16.53 -4.92
C GLN A 578 -25.70 -15.32 -5.27
N ILE A 579 -26.33 -14.14 -5.31
CA ILE A 579 -25.64 -12.86 -5.10
C ILE A 579 -25.95 -12.43 -3.67
N TYR A 580 -24.90 -12.20 -2.88
CA TYR A 580 -24.96 -11.73 -1.50
C TYR A 580 -24.34 -10.35 -1.40
N VAL A 581 -25.11 -9.40 -0.88
CA VAL A 581 -24.69 -8.01 -0.63
C VAL A 581 -24.83 -7.75 0.86
N HIS A 582 -23.75 -7.35 1.51
CA HIS A 582 -23.71 -7.03 2.94
C HIS A 582 -23.03 -5.68 3.15
N ALA A 583 -23.75 -4.74 3.74
CA ALA A 583 -23.17 -3.53 4.30
C ALA A 583 -23.07 -3.69 5.82
N GLN A 584 -21.92 -3.31 6.38
CA GLN A 584 -21.66 -3.40 7.82
C GLN A 584 -22.39 -2.33 8.64
N LYS A 585 -22.89 -1.27 7.99
CA LYS A 585 -23.59 -0.14 8.61
C LYS A 585 -24.69 0.37 7.68
N ASP A 586 -24.41 1.42 6.89
CA ASP A 586 -25.36 2.06 5.99
C ASP A 586 -25.24 1.48 4.56
N LEU A 587 -26.34 1.45 3.81
CA LEU A 587 -26.36 1.02 2.40
C LEU A 587 -27.18 2.02 1.58
N ASP A 588 -26.50 2.99 0.99
CA ASP A 588 -27.11 3.96 0.08
C ASP A 588 -27.16 3.41 -1.36
N SER A 589 -28.26 3.69 -2.05
CA SER A 589 -28.47 3.30 -3.45
C SER A 589 -29.15 4.45 -4.19
N VAL A 590 -28.40 5.11 -5.08
CA VAL A 590 -28.87 6.27 -5.86
C VAL A 590 -28.95 5.88 -7.33
N VAL A 591 -30.08 6.19 -7.97
CA VAL A 591 -30.35 5.87 -9.38
C VAL A 591 -30.92 7.10 -10.07
N GLU A 592 -30.11 7.76 -10.90
CA GLU A 592 -30.43 9.05 -11.56
C GLU A 592 -31.53 8.99 -12.64
N ASN A 593 -32.18 7.84 -12.85
CA ASN A 593 -33.19 7.66 -13.88
C ASN A 593 -34.22 6.58 -13.51
N ASN A 594 -34.01 5.31 -13.89
CA ASN A 594 -34.97 4.21 -13.67
C ASN A 594 -34.31 3.03 -12.95
N GLU A 595 -34.86 2.62 -11.80
CA GLU A 595 -34.64 1.29 -11.24
C GLU A 595 -35.62 0.29 -11.87
N THR A 596 -35.27 -0.99 -11.98
CA THR A 596 -36.21 -2.06 -12.36
C THR A 596 -35.83 -3.36 -11.67
N ARG A 597 -36.79 -3.93 -10.92
CA ARG A 597 -36.58 -5.14 -10.10
C ARG A 597 -37.63 -6.21 -10.42
N HIS A 598 -37.22 -7.24 -11.15
CA HIS A 598 -38.06 -8.40 -11.49
C HIS A 598 -37.67 -9.59 -10.62
N VAL A 599 -38.64 -10.14 -9.87
CA VAL A 599 -38.45 -11.34 -9.02
C VAL A 599 -39.45 -12.39 -9.47
N LYS A 600 -38.97 -13.59 -9.83
CA LYS A 600 -39.80 -14.66 -10.44
C LYS A 600 -40.52 -15.56 -9.43
N VAL A 601 -40.10 -15.53 -8.17
CA VAL A 601 -40.66 -16.32 -7.06
C VAL A 601 -40.90 -15.33 -5.92
N ASP A 602 -40.28 -15.50 -4.75
CA ASP A 602 -40.57 -14.68 -3.57
C ASP A 602 -39.64 -13.48 -3.39
N ARG A 603 -40.19 -12.34 -2.98
CA ARG A 603 -39.43 -11.23 -2.36
C ARG A 603 -39.83 -11.12 -0.89
N LYS A 604 -38.87 -11.33 0.01
CA LYS A 604 -38.99 -10.98 1.43
C LYS A 604 -38.22 -9.68 1.71
N THR A 605 -38.82 -8.79 2.48
CA THR A 605 -38.17 -7.57 3.00
C THR A 605 -38.42 -7.55 4.51
N ASN A 606 -37.37 -7.35 5.31
CA ASN A 606 -37.43 -7.19 6.76
C ASN A 606 -36.84 -5.82 7.10
N ILE A 607 -37.55 -5.03 7.91
CA ILE A 607 -37.12 -3.71 8.38
C ILE A 607 -37.47 -3.65 9.86
N ASP A 608 -36.47 -3.78 10.74
CA ASP A 608 -36.70 -3.95 12.18
C ASP A 608 -36.95 -2.62 12.93
N ALA A 609 -36.85 -1.49 12.22
CA ALA A 609 -37.09 -0.14 12.75
C ALA A 609 -38.18 0.60 11.95
N ASN A 610 -37.81 1.45 10.98
CA ASN A 610 -38.73 2.31 10.24
C ASN A 610 -38.50 2.22 8.73
N GLU A 611 -39.57 2.22 7.94
CA GLU A 611 -39.52 2.46 6.48
C GLU A 611 -40.12 3.83 6.18
N THR A 612 -39.56 4.56 5.21
CA THR A 612 -40.13 5.82 4.69
C THR A 612 -40.07 5.76 3.17
N SER A 613 -41.22 5.97 2.52
CA SER A 613 -41.36 5.82 1.07
C SER A 613 -42.07 7.04 0.48
N THR A 614 -41.33 7.91 -0.19
CA THR A 614 -41.84 9.12 -0.85
C THR A 614 -41.84 8.92 -2.37
N ILE A 615 -43.00 9.06 -3.01
CA ILE A 615 -43.15 8.96 -4.47
C ILE A 615 -43.62 10.33 -4.97
N GLY A 616 -42.80 11.02 -5.76
CA GLY A 616 -43.14 12.35 -6.31
C GLY A 616 -44.13 12.33 -7.48
N GLY A 617 -44.38 11.14 -8.06
CA GLY A 617 -45.38 10.90 -9.10
C GLY A 617 -46.43 9.87 -8.65
N ASN A 618 -46.80 8.96 -9.54
CA ASN A 618 -47.84 7.96 -9.27
C ASN A 618 -47.25 6.69 -8.63
N LYS A 619 -47.86 6.20 -7.53
CA LYS A 619 -47.66 4.84 -7.02
C LYS A 619 -48.80 3.94 -7.51
N LYS A 620 -48.48 2.84 -8.19
CA LYS A 620 -49.44 1.78 -8.56
C LYS A 620 -49.00 0.47 -7.92
N THR A 621 -49.96 -0.28 -7.38
CA THR A 621 -49.76 -1.63 -6.85
C THR A 621 -50.81 -2.54 -7.48
N ASP A 622 -50.38 -3.54 -8.24
CA ASP A 622 -51.24 -4.59 -8.78
C ASP A 622 -50.95 -5.90 -8.03
N VAL A 623 -51.98 -6.56 -7.49
CA VAL A 623 -51.85 -7.84 -6.77
C VAL A 623 -52.89 -8.80 -7.33
N THR A 624 -52.44 -9.94 -7.87
CA THR A 624 -53.32 -10.96 -8.48
C THR A 624 -53.84 -11.98 -7.47
N GLY A 625 -53.12 -12.16 -6.36
CA GLY A 625 -53.53 -12.99 -5.23
C GLY A 625 -54.09 -12.14 -4.08
N ASN A 626 -53.91 -12.60 -2.84
CA ASN A 626 -54.31 -11.86 -1.64
C ASN A 626 -53.41 -10.63 -1.40
N PHE A 627 -53.99 -9.57 -0.83
CA PHE A 627 -53.27 -8.48 -0.19
C PHE A 627 -53.62 -8.48 1.30
N ASP A 628 -52.69 -8.96 2.14
CA ASP A 628 -52.86 -9.09 3.58
C ASP A 628 -52.02 -8.02 4.31
N GLU A 629 -52.67 -6.99 4.86
CA GLU A 629 -52.03 -5.92 5.63
C GLU A 629 -52.37 -6.01 7.13
N LYS A 630 -51.37 -5.79 8.01
CA LYS A 630 -51.52 -5.94 9.45
C LYS A 630 -50.81 -4.83 10.23
N VAL A 631 -51.51 -3.72 10.44
CA VAL A 631 -51.05 -2.63 11.30
C VAL A 631 -51.38 -2.94 12.76
N MET A 632 -50.35 -3.16 13.59
CA MET A 632 -50.49 -3.37 15.04
C MET A 632 -50.61 -2.06 15.85
N GLY A 633 -50.25 -0.93 15.23
CA GLY A 633 -50.29 0.41 15.83
C GLY A 633 -51.45 1.26 15.29
N LYS A 634 -51.20 2.55 15.09
CA LYS A 634 -52.15 3.49 14.47
C LYS A 634 -51.89 3.61 12.96
N GLU A 635 -52.86 3.21 12.14
CA GLU A 635 -52.91 3.61 10.74
C GLU A 635 -53.38 5.07 10.62
N THR A 636 -52.99 5.79 9.56
CA THR A 636 -53.52 7.13 9.25
C THR A 636 -53.41 7.40 7.75
N ARG A 637 -54.56 7.28 7.07
CA ARG A 637 -54.69 7.57 5.63
C ARG A 637 -55.27 8.96 5.43
N GLN A 638 -54.55 9.81 4.70
CA GLN A 638 -55.01 11.15 4.28
C GLN A 638 -54.97 11.21 2.75
N VAL A 639 -56.08 11.65 2.14
CA VAL A 639 -56.20 11.81 0.68
C VAL A 639 -56.83 13.17 0.41
N PHE A 640 -56.14 14.00 -0.38
CA PHE A 640 -56.61 15.36 -0.73
C PHE A 640 -57.49 15.39 -1.97
N GLY A 641 -57.38 14.37 -2.83
CA GLY A 641 -58.26 14.15 -3.98
C GLY A 641 -59.44 13.23 -3.64
N ALA A 642 -60.23 12.87 -4.66
CA ALA A 642 -61.28 11.88 -4.52
C ALA A 642 -60.70 10.48 -4.21
N VAL A 643 -61.40 9.72 -3.36
CA VAL A 643 -61.19 8.28 -3.19
C VAL A 643 -62.26 7.54 -3.99
N THR A 644 -61.91 6.43 -4.63
CA THR A 644 -62.85 5.52 -5.26
C THR A 644 -62.44 4.10 -4.93
N GLU A 645 -63.34 3.38 -4.27
CA GLU A 645 -63.17 2.00 -3.86
C GLU A 645 -64.32 1.19 -4.47
N THR A 646 -64.03 -0.02 -4.94
CA THR A 646 -64.99 -0.81 -5.73
C THR A 646 -64.80 -2.29 -5.43
N PHE A 647 -65.66 -2.80 -4.54
CA PHE A 647 -65.69 -4.21 -4.20
C PHE A 647 -66.58 -4.95 -5.19
N MET A 648 -65.98 -5.82 -6.01
CA MET A 648 -66.71 -6.64 -7.00
C MET A 648 -67.47 -7.83 -6.36
N SER A 649 -67.50 -7.89 -5.03
CA SER A 649 -68.15 -8.91 -4.21
C SER A 649 -68.51 -8.26 -2.85
N GLY A 650 -68.72 -9.05 -1.79
CA GLY A 650 -69.01 -8.52 -0.46
C GLY A 650 -67.82 -7.82 0.20
N GLU A 651 -68.08 -6.72 0.88
CA GLU A 651 -67.21 -6.15 1.92
C GLU A 651 -67.65 -6.70 3.30
N THR A 652 -66.74 -6.84 4.26
CA THR A 652 -67.09 -7.11 5.66
C THR A 652 -66.18 -6.31 6.58
N ARG A 653 -66.77 -5.35 7.30
CA ARG A 653 -66.05 -4.39 8.13
C ARG A 653 -66.47 -4.53 9.59
N THR A 654 -65.58 -5.08 10.43
CA THR A 654 -65.82 -5.27 11.87
C THR A 654 -65.07 -4.21 12.68
N VAL A 655 -65.80 -3.43 13.48
CA VAL A 655 -65.22 -2.41 14.38
C VAL A 655 -65.59 -2.76 15.82
N MET A 656 -64.62 -3.22 16.60
CA MET A 656 -64.85 -3.76 17.96
C MET A 656 -65.09 -2.71 19.06
N SER A 657 -64.99 -1.42 18.74
CA SER A 657 -65.12 -0.31 19.70
C SER A 657 -66.00 0.79 19.11
N LYS A 658 -65.43 1.90 18.63
CA LYS A 658 -66.16 3.03 18.05
C LYS A 658 -65.87 3.16 16.56
N LEU A 659 -66.91 3.09 15.73
CA LEU A 659 -66.92 3.74 14.42
C LEU A 659 -67.44 5.17 14.62
N GLN A 660 -66.76 6.15 14.02
CA GLN A 660 -67.26 7.52 13.90
C GLN A 660 -67.03 7.99 12.47
N GLU A 661 -68.10 8.46 11.84
CA GLU A 661 -68.09 9.01 10.50
C GLU A 661 -68.69 10.43 10.57
N THR A 662 -68.00 11.39 9.97
CA THR A 662 -68.39 12.81 9.98
C THR A 662 -68.37 13.30 8.54
N VAL A 663 -69.53 13.32 7.89
CA VAL A 663 -69.67 13.87 6.53
C VAL A 663 -70.12 15.33 6.64
N THR A 664 -69.29 16.26 6.16
CA THR A 664 -69.58 17.70 6.17
C THR A 664 -70.34 18.17 4.93
N GLY A 665 -70.24 17.42 3.83
CA GLY A 665 -71.06 17.57 2.62
C GLY A 665 -72.29 16.66 2.62
N GLN A 666 -72.77 16.32 1.44
CA GLN A 666 -73.87 15.36 1.27
C GLN A 666 -73.37 13.91 1.44
N LEU A 667 -73.98 13.16 2.35
CA LEU A 667 -73.95 11.69 2.32
C LEU A 667 -75.09 11.19 1.44
N THR A 668 -74.80 10.30 0.49
CA THR A 668 -75.81 9.58 -0.31
C THR A 668 -75.50 8.11 -0.27
N GLN A 669 -76.40 7.33 0.30
CA GLN A 669 -76.33 5.87 0.34
C GLN A 669 -77.45 5.31 -0.53
N THR A 670 -77.10 4.52 -1.55
CA THR A 670 -78.06 3.88 -2.45
C THR A 670 -77.92 2.37 -2.32
N VAL A 671 -78.95 1.72 -1.79
CA VAL A 671 -79.01 0.26 -1.61
C VAL A 671 -80.12 -0.26 -2.51
N THR A 672 -79.76 -1.07 -3.50
CA THR A 672 -80.70 -1.68 -4.46
C THR A 672 -81.30 -3.00 -3.95
N GLY A 673 -80.60 -3.67 -3.04
CA GLY A 673 -81.11 -4.79 -2.25
C GLY A 673 -81.74 -4.35 -0.92
N PRO A 674 -82.00 -5.29 0.02
CA PRO A 674 -82.55 -4.95 1.32
C PRO A 674 -81.51 -4.27 2.22
N TYR A 675 -81.81 -3.04 2.68
CA TYR A 675 -81.05 -2.39 3.75
C TYR A 675 -81.55 -2.87 5.12
N ASN A 676 -80.75 -3.67 5.81
CA ASN A 676 -81.03 -4.18 7.15
C ASN A 676 -80.12 -3.49 8.17
N GLN A 677 -80.70 -2.75 9.12
CA GLN A 677 -79.97 -2.11 10.21
C GLN A 677 -80.48 -2.64 11.55
N THR A 678 -79.60 -3.27 12.32
CA THR A 678 -79.91 -3.79 13.66
C THR A 678 -79.07 -3.06 14.69
N VAL A 679 -79.71 -2.43 15.67
CA VAL A 679 -79.06 -1.75 16.80
C VAL A 679 -79.64 -2.34 18.08
N THR A 680 -78.78 -2.88 18.94
CA THR A 680 -79.17 -3.51 20.22
C THR A 680 -79.27 -2.52 21.37
N GLY A 681 -78.58 -1.38 21.26
CA GLY A 681 -78.76 -0.20 22.12
C GLY A 681 -79.75 0.82 21.53
N PRO A 682 -79.80 2.05 22.06
CA PRO A 682 -80.65 3.09 21.52
C PRO A 682 -80.16 3.57 20.15
N MET A 683 -81.05 3.58 19.15
CA MET A 683 -80.86 4.32 17.90
C MET A 683 -81.41 5.73 18.08
N ASN A 684 -80.54 6.75 17.96
CA ASN A 684 -80.94 8.16 17.97
C ASN A 684 -80.77 8.73 16.55
N ILE A 685 -81.82 9.35 16.00
CA ILE A 685 -81.77 10.06 14.72
C ILE A 685 -82.19 11.50 14.99
N THR A 686 -81.25 12.44 14.82
CA THR A 686 -81.48 13.87 15.02
C THR A 686 -81.29 14.60 13.71
N CYS A 687 -82.32 15.29 13.23
CA CYS A 687 -82.24 16.20 12.09
C CYS A 687 -82.74 17.58 12.51
N ALA A 688 -82.08 18.64 12.04
CA ALA A 688 -82.53 20.03 12.25
C ALA A 688 -83.61 20.47 11.24
N ALA A 689 -83.90 19.62 10.25
CA ALA A 689 -84.90 19.83 9.21
C ALA A 689 -85.83 18.61 9.11
N ALA A 690 -86.76 18.61 8.15
CA ALA A 690 -87.70 17.52 7.95
C ALA A 690 -87.00 16.21 7.54
N ILE A 691 -87.26 15.12 8.27
CA ILE A 691 -86.95 13.76 7.83
C ILE A 691 -88.07 13.30 6.91
N THR A 692 -87.73 12.87 5.68
CA THR A 692 -88.70 12.33 4.72
C THR A 692 -88.43 10.84 4.51
N VAL A 693 -89.44 10.00 4.78
CA VAL A 693 -89.39 8.55 4.51
C VAL A 693 -90.45 8.22 3.47
N THR A 694 -90.03 7.87 2.26
CA THR A 694 -90.92 7.53 1.14
C THR A 694 -90.88 6.02 0.90
N ALA A 695 -91.98 5.33 1.19
CA ALA A 695 -92.12 3.89 1.00
C ALA A 695 -93.36 3.58 0.15
N THR A 696 -93.17 3.41 -1.17
CA THR A 696 -94.26 3.29 -2.16
C THR A 696 -95.13 2.04 -1.95
N ALA A 697 -94.59 0.99 -1.35
CA ALA A 697 -95.33 -0.23 -0.98
C ALA A 697 -95.92 -0.19 0.46
N GLY A 698 -95.84 0.96 1.13
CA GLY A 698 -96.15 1.12 2.56
C GLY A 698 -94.93 0.93 3.47
N TRP A 699 -95.09 1.31 4.74
CA TRP A 699 -94.10 1.17 5.80
C TRP A 699 -94.77 0.62 7.07
N THR A 700 -93.98 0.14 8.03
CA THR A 700 -94.52 -0.35 9.31
C THR A 700 -93.54 -0.07 10.44
N LEU A 701 -94.00 0.69 11.44
CA LEU A 701 -93.27 0.93 12.69
C LEU A 701 -93.94 0.14 13.82
N LEU A 702 -93.25 -0.86 14.35
CA LEU A 702 -93.72 -1.70 15.45
C LEU A 702 -92.93 -1.38 16.73
N ALA A 703 -93.65 -1.17 17.83
CA ALA A 703 -93.08 -0.96 19.17
C ALA A 703 -93.71 -1.99 20.13
N PRO A 704 -93.35 -3.28 20.03
CA PRO A 704 -94.16 -4.37 20.59
C PRO A 704 -94.11 -4.50 22.12
N GLY A 705 -93.23 -3.75 22.79
CA GLY A 705 -93.06 -3.74 24.25
C GLY A 705 -92.92 -2.34 24.85
N GLY A 706 -93.40 -1.28 24.19
CA GLY A 706 -93.22 0.08 24.68
C GLY A 706 -94.16 1.12 24.06
N THR A 707 -94.19 2.31 24.67
CA THR A 707 -95.07 3.42 24.28
C THR A 707 -94.59 4.08 22.98
N LYS A 708 -95.51 4.36 22.06
CA LYS A 708 -95.28 5.35 20.99
C LYS A 708 -95.72 6.72 21.51
N THR A 709 -94.84 7.71 21.44
CA THR A 709 -95.15 9.11 21.77
C THR A 709 -94.92 9.96 20.52
N VAL A 710 -95.96 10.67 20.08
CA VAL A 710 -95.93 11.62 18.96
C VAL A 710 -96.54 12.92 19.46
N ASP A 711 -95.81 14.03 19.35
CA ASP A 711 -96.16 15.31 19.99
C ASP A 711 -97.27 16.07 19.23
N ASN A 712 -97.27 15.97 17.89
CA ASN A 712 -98.38 16.37 17.02
C ASN A 712 -98.32 15.57 15.71
N GLU A 713 -99.47 15.11 15.22
CA GLU A 713 -99.56 14.31 13.98
C GLU A 713 -100.64 14.88 13.05
N PHE A 714 -100.23 15.42 11.90
CA PHE A 714 -101.13 16.02 10.90
C PHE A 714 -101.19 15.16 9.64
N PHE A 715 -102.16 14.25 9.58
CA PHE A 715 -102.42 13.44 8.39
C PHE A 715 -103.05 14.28 7.27
N LYS A 716 -102.42 14.28 6.07
CA LYS A 716 -103.08 14.70 4.82
C LYS A 716 -103.49 13.46 4.02
N ILE A 717 -104.67 12.93 4.35
CA ILE A 717 -105.18 11.63 3.83
C ILE A 717 -105.65 11.77 2.37
N GLY A 718 -105.30 10.80 1.52
CA GLY A 718 -105.59 10.83 0.09
C GLY A 718 -106.36 9.59 -0.41
N ALA A 719 -107.58 9.81 -0.89
CA ALA A 719 -108.44 8.87 -1.64
C ALA A 719 -108.88 7.55 -0.99
N LYS A 720 -108.04 6.82 -0.23
CA LYS A 720 -108.47 5.58 0.46
C LYS A 720 -107.51 5.14 1.56
N ASP A 721 -108.04 4.91 2.76
CA ASP A 721 -107.38 4.19 3.85
C ASP A 721 -108.39 3.34 4.62
N VAL A 722 -107.93 2.24 5.21
CA VAL A 722 -108.73 1.36 6.09
C VAL A 722 -107.98 1.18 7.41
N LEU A 723 -108.35 1.99 8.41
CA LEU A 723 -107.84 1.85 9.77
C LEU A 723 -108.49 0.63 10.44
N GLN A 724 -107.73 -0.46 10.58
CA GLN A 724 -108.20 -1.70 11.21
C GLN A 724 -107.45 -2.02 12.51
N TYR A 725 -107.66 -1.18 13.53
CA TYR A 725 -107.28 -1.47 14.91
C TYR A 725 -108.52 -1.50 15.81
N ALA A 726 -108.66 -2.52 16.65
CA ALA A 726 -109.72 -2.64 17.64
C ALA A 726 -109.45 -1.73 18.86
N MET A 727 -109.49 -0.41 18.66
CA MET A 727 -109.19 0.57 19.70
C MET A 727 -110.43 0.92 20.53
N LYS A 728 -110.42 0.59 21.83
CA LYS A 728 -111.39 1.11 22.80
C LYS A 728 -111.04 2.57 23.13
N MET A 729 -111.39 3.49 22.24
CA MET A 729 -111.13 4.92 22.39
C MET A 729 -111.92 5.52 23.58
N THR A 730 -111.26 5.71 24.71
CA THR A 730 -111.83 6.39 25.89
C THR A 730 -111.52 7.89 25.83
N LEU A 731 -112.42 8.65 25.19
CA LEU A 731 -112.35 10.11 25.12
C LEU A 731 -112.81 10.75 26.44
N ALA A 732 -111.86 11.04 27.33
CA ALA A 732 -112.10 11.82 28.55
C ALA A 732 -112.06 13.33 28.27
N VAL A 733 -113.07 13.84 27.54
CA VAL A 733 -113.17 15.27 27.19
C VAL A 733 -114.03 16.01 28.21
N ASN A 734 -113.46 16.98 28.94
CA ASN A 734 -114.20 17.79 29.93
C ASN A 734 -115.30 18.67 29.30
N LYS A 735 -115.21 18.94 27.99
CA LYS A 735 -116.27 19.61 27.20
C LYS A 735 -116.15 19.18 25.74
N MET A 736 -117.27 19.10 25.03
CA MET A 736 -117.31 18.87 23.59
C MET A 736 -118.40 19.77 22.99
N ASP A 737 -118.00 20.85 22.31
CA ASP A 737 -118.91 21.78 21.66
C ASP A 737 -119.16 21.35 20.20
N LEU A 738 -120.41 21.11 19.84
CA LEU A 738 -120.84 20.91 18.44
C LEU A 738 -121.77 22.04 18.03
N ILE A 739 -121.46 22.70 16.91
CA ILE A 739 -122.27 23.78 16.35
C ILE A 739 -123.17 23.19 15.25
N ALA A 740 -124.47 23.52 15.30
CA ALA A 740 -125.52 22.71 14.70
C ALA A 740 -125.73 22.95 13.18
N ASN A 741 -125.37 21.95 12.38
CA ASN A 741 -126.09 21.58 11.15
C ASN A 741 -125.72 20.15 10.70
N THR A 742 -125.60 19.23 11.67
CA THR A 742 -124.76 18.03 11.59
C THR A 742 -125.53 16.73 11.34
N ALA A 743 -124.95 15.87 10.51
CA ALA A 743 -125.41 14.49 10.31
C ALA A 743 -124.31 13.50 10.77
N ILE A 744 -124.63 12.69 11.79
CA ILE A 744 -123.84 11.51 12.17
C ILE A 744 -124.72 10.30 11.89
N THR A 745 -124.38 9.53 10.85
CA THR A 745 -125.18 8.38 10.41
C THR A 745 -124.66 7.10 11.06
N VAL A 746 -125.45 6.52 11.98
CA VAL A 746 -125.14 5.23 12.61
C VAL A 746 -125.85 4.10 11.86
N GLY A 747 -125.07 3.15 11.33
CA GLY A 747 -125.56 2.14 10.39
C GLY A 747 -126.33 0.97 11.01
N GLY A 748 -127.66 1.07 11.07
CA GLY A 748 -128.61 -0.02 10.83
C GLY A 748 -128.72 -1.19 11.82
N ASN A 749 -127.72 -1.52 12.64
CA ASN A 749 -127.74 -2.72 13.49
C ASN A 749 -127.03 -2.56 14.85
N THR A 750 -127.07 -1.36 15.43
CA THR A 750 -126.50 -1.06 16.75
C THR A 750 -127.60 -0.78 17.77
N LYS A 751 -127.65 -1.57 18.84
CA LYS A 751 -128.64 -1.44 19.92
C LYS A 751 -128.18 -0.41 20.96
N MET A 752 -128.91 0.71 21.09
CA MET A 752 -128.67 1.72 22.14
C MET A 752 -129.71 1.59 23.25
N ASP A 753 -129.33 0.97 24.37
CA ASP A 753 -130.25 0.74 25.48
C ASP A 753 -130.38 1.98 26.40
N LYS A 754 -131.54 2.63 26.28
CA LYS A 754 -132.26 3.44 27.29
C LYS A 754 -131.54 4.68 27.90
N TRP A 755 -131.87 5.86 27.37
CA TRP A 755 -131.64 7.17 28.02
C TRP A 755 -132.75 7.54 29.02
N THR A 756 -132.49 8.54 29.87
CA THR A 756 -133.50 9.21 30.70
C THR A 756 -133.33 10.73 30.65
N ASN A 757 -134.46 11.46 30.57
CA ASN A 757 -134.64 12.91 30.78
C ASN A 757 -134.28 13.90 29.64
N LYS A 758 -135.32 14.23 28.87
CA LYS A 758 -135.93 15.58 28.77
C LYS A 758 -135.16 16.71 28.05
N ILE A 759 -135.74 17.16 26.94
CA ILE A 759 -135.47 18.44 26.26
C ILE A 759 -136.84 19.06 25.94
N ASP A 760 -137.15 20.26 26.43
CA ASP A 760 -138.42 20.96 26.19
C ASP A 760 -138.19 22.27 25.40
N ILE A 761 -138.81 22.42 24.22
CA ILE A 761 -138.94 23.70 23.48
C ILE A 761 -140.29 23.64 22.73
N TYR A 762 -141.35 24.46 22.88
CA TYR A 762 -141.68 25.81 23.41
C TYR A 762 -142.21 26.86 22.39
N SER A 763 -142.43 26.52 21.11
CA SER A 763 -143.48 27.05 20.18
C SER A 763 -143.19 26.56 18.74
N MET A 764 -144.10 26.31 17.80
CA MET A 764 -145.53 26.64 17.51
C MET A 764 -145.82 27.89 16.66
N GLY A 765 -146.51 27.66 15.53
CA GLY A 765 -147.18 28.65 14.68
C GLY A 765 -148.22 27.96 13.78
N PHE A 766 -149.38 28.59 13.56
CA PHE A 766 -150.55 27.97 12.90
C PHE A 766 -150.92 28.65 11.57
N LYS A 767 -151.64 27.93 10.68
CA LYS A 767 -152.72 28.55 9.88
C LYS A 767 -153.87 27.60 9.51
N LYS A 768 -155.00 27.86 10.18
CA LYS A 768 -156.40 27.46 9.95
C LYS A 768 -156.80 27.12 8.49
N GLY A 769 -157.41 25.94 8.28
CA GLY A 769 -158.29 25.65 7.14
C GLY A 769 -158.27 24.20 6.65
N GLY A 770 -159.34 23.44 6.92
CA GLY A 770 -159.52 22.05 6.45
C GLY A 770 -159.34 21.00 7.54
N VAL A 771 -160.45 20.52 8.08
CA VAL A 771 -160.54 19.31 8.91
C VAL A 771 -161.56 18.41 8.22
N ASP A 772 -161.29 17.11 8.17
CA ASP A 772 -162.37 16.12 8.10
C ASP A 772 -162.04 14.93 9.01
N LEU A 773 -163.07 14.28 9.54
CA LEU A 773 -162.98 13.31 10.64
C LEU A 773 -164.04 12.21 10.47
N GLU A 774 -163.61 10.97 10.37
CA GLU A 774 -164.49 9.81 10.62
C GLU A 774 -164.11 9.13 11.95
N LYS A 775 -165.07 9.11 12.89
CA LYS A 775 -165.33 8.08 13.93
C LYS A 775 -164.12 7.63 14.81
N ASP A 776 -164.10 7.83 16.13
CA ASP A 776 -165.19 8.01 17.10
C ASP A 776 -164.76 8.76 18.38
N GLU A 777 -165.76 9.13 19.21
CA GLU A 777 -165.72 9.70 20.57
C GLU A 777 -164.79 10.91 20.86
N VAL A 778 -165.40 12.10 20.94
CA VAL A 778 -164.91 13.20 21.78
C VAL A 778 -165.66 13.19 23.12
N ARG A 779 -164.94 13.19 24.25
CA ARG A 779 -165.53 13.31 25.59
C ARG A 779 -164.84 14.41 26.41
N ILE A 780 -165.58 15.47 26.68
CA ILE A 780 -165.31 16.42 27.77
C ILE A 780 -166.45 16.27 28.77
N ILE A 781 -166.13 16.06 30.05
CA ILE A 781 -167.11 16.00 31.12
C ILE A 781 -166.76 17.05 32.17
N SER A 782 -167.70 17.93 32.46
CA SER A 782 -167.68 18.75 33.67
C SER A 782 -169.09 18.81 34.25
N THR A 783 -169.20 18.63 35.57
CA THR A 783 -170.39 18.96 36.36
C THR A 783 -169.99 18.98 37.84
N GLN A 784 -170.57 19.89 38.61
CA GLN A 784 -170.45 19.97 40.07
C GLN A 784 -171.88 19.88 40.68
N SER A 785 -172.14 19.88 41.99
CA SER A 785 -171.35 20.30 43.16
C SER A 785 -171.98 19.79 44.48
N LYS A 786 -171.17 19.57 45.54
CA LYS A 786 -171.47 19.79 47.00
C LYS A 786 -172.70 19.07 47.64
N ILE A 787 -172.80 18.70 48.93
CA ILE A 787 -172.13 18.97 50.23
C ILE A 787 -172.67 17.84 51.21
N VAL A 788 -172.12 17.39 52.34
CA VAL A 788 -170.78 17.34 53.01
C VAL A 788 -170.90 16.41 54.27
N GLN A 789 -169.80 16.16 55.02
CA GLN A 789 -169.76 15.49 56.36
C GLN A 789 -170.10 13.97 56.38
N ALA A 790 -169.64 13.12 57.32
CA ALA A 790 -168.68 13.27 58.43
C ALA A 790 -167.88 11.97 58.73
N ALA A 791 -166.75 12.13 59.45
CA ALA A 791 -166.21 11.40 60.62
C ALA A 791 -166.75 9.98 61.03
N MET A 792 -166.03 9.12 61.78
CA MET A 792 -164.71 9.22 62.47
C MET A 792 -164.18 7.84 62.93
N HIS A 793 -162.86 7.68 63.09
CA HIS A 793 -162.10 6.99 64.17
C HIS A 793 -160.59 7.11 63.79
N ILE A 794 -159.62 7.58 64.61
CA ILE A 794 -159.07 7.03 65.88
C ILE A 794 -158.39 5.67 65.59
N LEU A 795 -157.06 5.46 65.64
CA LEU A 795 -155.87 6.27 66.04
C LEU A 795 -154.72 6.11 65.01
N THR A 796 -153.63 6.89 64.99
CA THR A 796 -153.24 8.15 65.69
C THR A 796 -152.77 9.15 64.64
#